data_AF-A0A959IUT7-F1
#
_entry.id   AF-A0A959IUT7-F1
#
_cell.length_a   1.000
_cell.length_b   1.000
_cell.length_c   1.000
_cell.angle_alpha   90.00
_cell.angle_beta   90.00
_cell.angle_gamma   90.00
#
_symmetry.space_group_name_H-M   'P 1'
#
loop_
_entity.id
_entity.type
_entity.pdbx_description
1 polymer ?
#
loop_
_entity_poly.entity_id
_entity_poly.type
_entity_poly.pdbx_seq_one_letter_code
_entity_poly.pdbx_strand_id
1 'polypeptide(L)'
;MKKHLIFLFPVLLLLAKASTAQNLDLPDGFVAEMIADSLNPVGMKIDHHGRIWLFEKDGVVRILDETGELLPDPFITLAVDDFNERGLLGLALHPDFDNQPYVYLYYTVPDGNYNRLSRFIANGDVAIPGSEEILLEAPMLSGTIHNGGAMTFGIDGKLYLALGDGANSATAQSTNTILGKILRLNADGTIPDDNPFYDSFSGDQRAIWSLGLRNPFSMTQTADGRIFICDVGNGAFEEVNEIFPGKNYGWNLIEGPLPTGVDPPADYQDPLFAYSHDDGCAIVGAAIYEPEESLFPAGYQGKFFFADYCEGYIKYLSPEPGASAETFATGIDRPLALATDQESGNFYFLARGGLGGGSQIDNTSTNDGTLWRVFYTGNGVPFIYGQPQGLLLPVGETASFQVSVFGTEPLELQWQINGVDVPDSDSTLFELSDVQLTDDGAQIRCIATNAEGADTSVVAILSVTDNQRPLPQIDQPTAGSLFRAGDVITFSGQATDPEEGTLPADALTWRIDWHHDAHTHPGLGPLSGIFGGELTVPVVNETDPDVWYRIYLTATDTEGLSKTTFLEIFPELATLEVNGTTGVPINIDGLVREQPYSTASLVGIQRTLQAPMVHFAADTAYFFQNWTDGTLTDIQSFQMPDTGKVIGALYESFPLGQGIGLYGEYFDDPELDLLGAPQLTRIDSIIYFLWGDGSPDDNVLPDDYFSVRWTGNVQAVFGEEYTFYVKSDDGCRLWIGDTLLIDQWVPQPPTEHSGSLILEAGERYPIRLEYMEVAGGAEVTLRWSSARTPKQVIPSRQLDPYADRASVSGTVWLDENGNDLFDPTETPLENVTVLLYEATSNSLMEVSTTDVAGYYAFDFLPDGSYYLFFLSFPTGLELYPGFGLLPNGQTPGFQLIDEEDRLIDVAFLSSPSALGSLSSVARQFRLFPNPAADEVTLQWAAVQGGEVHLLLRDAAGR
;
A
#
# COMPACT_ATOMS: atom_id res chain seq x y z
N MET A 1 34.60 -11.79 44.03
CA MET A 1 33.86 -10.53 44.21
C MET A 1 32.43 -10.79 43.77
N LYS A 2 31.49 -10.89 44.72
CA LYS A 2 30.06 -11.05 44.42
C LYS A 2 29.53 -9.69 43.94
N LYS A 3 29.00 -9.61 42.73
CA LYS A 3 28.17 -8.48 42.28
C LYS A 3 26.73 -8.99 42.22
N HIS A 4 25.90 -8.42 43.09
CA HIS A 4 24.45 -8.55 43.04
C HIS A 4 23.95 -7.73 41.85
N LEU A 5 23.28 -8.39 40.90
CA LEU A 5 22.54 -7.73 39.84
C LEU A 5 21.11 -7.52 40.36
N ILE A 6 20.75 -6.26 40.55
CA ILE A 6 19.40 -5.82 40.91
C ILE A 6 18.61 -5.81 39.60
N PHE A 7 17.57 -6.63 39.50
CA PHE A 7 16.56 -6.52 38.45
C PHE A 7 15.73 -5.26 38.72
N LEU A 8 15.83 -4.26 37.85
CA LEU A 8 14.83 -3.21 37.72
C LEU A 8 13.73 -3.74 36.78
N PHE A 9 12.52 -3.90 37.29
CA PHE A 9 11.32 -3.98 36.45
C PHE A 9 11.12 -2.62 35.75
N PRO A 10 10.95 -2.57 34.42
CA PRO A 10 10.42 -1.36 33.79
C PRO A 10 8.92 -1.29 34.14
N VAL A 11 8.53 -0.24 34.84
CA VAL A 11 7.13 0.16 34.96
C VAL A 11 6.73 0.72 33.59
N LEU A 12 5.97 -0.06 32.82
CA LEU A 12 5.33 0.39 31.60
C LEU A 12 4.24 1.40 32.02
N LEU A 13 4.50 2.69 31.81
CA LEU A 13 3.46 3.71 31.90
C LEU A 13 2.57 3.55 30.65
N LEU A 14 1.41 2.90 30.77
CA LEU A 14 0.34 3.07 29.80
C LEU A 14 -0.11 4.52 29.86
N LEU A 15 0.36 5.34 28.90
CA LEU A 15 -0.28 6.60 28.56
C LEU A 15 -1.57 6.23 27.84
N ALA A 16 -2.69 6.19 28.55
CA ALA A 16 -4.00 6.24 27.93
C ALA A 16 -4.07 7.54 27.11
N LYS A 17 -3.92 7.44 25.78
CA LYS A 17 -4.27 8.54 24.88
C LYS A 17 -5.78 8.73 25.04
N ALA A 18 -6.19 9.91 25.49
CA ALA A 18 -7.57 10.32 25.38
C ALA A 18 -7.90 10.41 23.88
N SER A 19 -8.64 9.43 23.36
CA SER A 19 -9.25 9.54 22.04
C SER A 19 -10.24 10.71 22.09
N THR A 20 -10.23 11.55 21.07
CA THR A 20 -11.32 12.50 20.85
C THR A 20 -12.56 11.68 20.56
N ALA A 21 -13.43 11.50 21.57
CA ALA A 21 -14.68 10.77 21.43
C ALA A 21 -15.49 11.36 20.26
N GLN A 22 -15.68 10.57 19.21
CA GLN A 22 -16.67 10.82 18.18
C GLN A 22 -18.05 10.72 18.85
N ASN A 23 -18.89 11.75 18.73
CA ASN A 23 -20.27 11.69 19.20
C ASN A 23 -21.10 10.87 18.20
N LEU A 24 -20.97 9.54 18.27
CA LEU A 24 -21.82 8.61 17.56
C LEU A 24 -23.23 8.65 18.17
N ASP A 25 -24.25 8.78 17.31
CA ASP A 25 -25.65 8.67 17.73
C ASP A 25 -26.13 7.26 17.39
N LEU A 26 -26.43 6.48 18.42
CA LEU A 26 -26.85 5.08 18.35
C LEU A 26 -28.23 4.92 19.00
N PRO A 27 -29.02 3.88 18.67
CA PRO A 27 -30.31 3.68 19.29
C PRO A 27 -30.12 3.39 20.78
N ASP A 28 -31.14 3.70 21.59
CA ASP A 28 -31.10 3.46 23.04
C ASP A 28 -30.62 2.03 23.35
N GLY A 29 -29.59 1.95 24.20
CA GLY A 29 -28.96 0.70 24.59
C GLY A 29 -27.77 0.28 23.77
N PHE A 30 -27.56 0.83 22.58
CA PHE A 30 -26.37 0.53 21.81
C PHE A 30 -25.19 1.40 22.24
N VAL A 31 -24.01 0.80 22.19
CA VAL A 31 -22.72 1.43 22.47
C VAL A 31 -21.71 0.99 21.44
N ALA A 32 -20.70 1.83 21.17
CA ALA A 32 -19.60 1.51 20.27
C ALA A 32 -18.25 1.71 20.98
N GLU A 33 -17.31 0.81 20.67
CA GLU A 33 -15.93 0.82 21.14
C GLU A 33 -15.00 0.91 19.93
N MET A 34 -14.05 1.84 19.96
CA MET A 34 -12.98 1.91 18.95
C MET A 34 -11.91 0.89 19.31
N ILE A 35 -11.62 -0.05 18.40
CA ILE A 35 -10.66 -1.15 18.63
C ILE A 35 -9.35 -0.95 17.86
N ALA A 36 -9.35 -0.18 16.76
CA ALA A 36 -8.14 0.22 16.06
C ALA A 36 -8.28 1.61 15.42
N ASP A 37 -7.16 2.31 15.26
CA ASP A 37 -7.04 3.62 14.63
C ASP A 37 -5.82 3.68 13.69
N SER A 38 -5.60 4.84 13.08
CA SER A 38 -4.46 5.12 12.20
C SER A 38 -4.39 4.20 10.97
N LEU A 39 -5.56 3.79 10.47
CA LEU A 39 -5.73 2.85 9.37
C LEU A 39 -5.90 3.57 8.03
N ASN A 40 -5.65 2.87 6.92
CA ASN A 40 -6.04 3.29 5.56
C ASN A 40 -7.08 2.34 4.93
N PRO A 41 -8.24 2.13 5.57
CA PRO A 41 -9.10 1.00 5.29
C PRO A 41 -9.87 1.16 3.98
N VAL A 42 -10.10 0.04 3.29
CA VAL A 42 -11.12 -0.09 2.25
C VAL A 42 -12.19 -1.12 2.61
N GLY A 43 -11.86 -2.12 3.44
CA GLY A 43 -12.81 -3.11 3.92
C GLY A 43 -12.21 -4.09 4.92
N MET A 44 -13.04 -5.06 5.34
CA MET A 44 -12.66 -6.10 6.28
C MET A 44 -13.35 -7.44 5.97
N LYS A 45 -12.75 -8.54 6.42
CA LYS A 45 -13.36 -9.87 6.53
C LYS A 45 -13.07 -10.46 7.91
N ILE A 46 -13.99 -11.27 8.41
CA ILE A 46 -13.83 -11.99 9.68
C ILE A 46 -13.69 -13.47 9.32
N ASP A 47 -12.64 -14.13 9.82
CA ASP A 47 -12.48 -15.58 9.65
C ASP A 47 -13.21 -16.37 10.75
N HIS A 48 -13.28 -17.69 10.62
CA HIS A 48 -14.00 -18.53 11.57
C HIS A 48 -13.30 -18.66 12.94
N HIS A 49 -12.12 -18.07 13.11
CA HIS A 49 -11.45 -17.96 14.41
C HIS A 49 -11.73 -16.61 15.07
N GLY A 50 -12.56 -15.76 14.46
CA GLY A 50 -12.89 -14.42 14.95
C GLY A 50 -11.83 -13.35 14.65
N ARG A 51 -10.79 -13.68 13.85
CA ARG A 51 -9.76 -12.71 13.46
C ARG A 51 -10.29 -11.77 12.39
N ILE A 52 -9.88 -10.50 12.46
CA ILE A 52 -10.32 -9.46 11.52
C ILE A 52 -9.21 -9.19 10.50
N TRP A 53 -9.45 -9.56 9.26
CA TRP A 53 -8.61 -9.28 8.11
C TRP A 53 -8.98 -7.92 7.53
N LEU A 54 -8.19 -6.90 7.86
CA LEU A 54 -8.30 -5.56 7.32
C LEU A 54 -7.48 -5.46 6.04
N PHE A 55 -8.03 -4.84 5.01
CA PHE A 55 -7.28 -4.51 3.81
C PHE A 55 -7.33 -3.01 3.55
N GLU A 56 -6.16 -2.47 3.28
CA GLU A 56 -5.86 -1.06 3.18
C GLU A 56 -5.56 -0.67 1.74
N LYS A 57 -5.95 0.55 1.38
CA LYS A 57 -5.99 1.01 -0.01
C LYS A 57 -4.63 0.99 -0.70
N ASP A 58 -3.57 1.27 0.06
CA ASP A 58 -2.17 1.28 -0.34
C ASP A 58 -1.55 -0.11 -0.47
N GLY A 59 -2.37 -1.17 -0.49
CA GLY A 59 -1.93 -2.52 -0.81
C GLY A 59 -1.55 -3.37 0.41
N VAL A 60 -1.88 -2.92 1.62
CA VAL A 60 -1.54 -3.61 2.86
C VAL A 60 -2.72 -4.46 3.35
N VAL A 61 -2.46 -5.70 3.75
CA VAL A 61 -3.42 -6.51 4.52
C VAL A 61 -2.90 -6.65 5.94
N ARG A 62 -3.73 -6.32 6.93
CA ARG A 62 -3.45 -6.44 8.36
C ARG A 62 -4.42 -7.41 9.01
N ILE A 63 -4.01 -7.97 10.15
CA ILE A 63 -4.83 -8.91 10.91
C ILE A 63 -4.94 -8.38 12.34
N LEU A 64 -6.17 -8.35 12.88
CA LEU A 64 -6.38 -8.34 14.32
C LEU A 64 -6.63 -9.79 14.76
N ASP A 65 -5.98 -10.20 15.84
CA ASP A 65 -6.19 -11.53 16.42
C ASP A 65 -7.56 -11.67 17.09
N GLU A 66 -7.85 -12.86 17.62
CA GLU A 66 -9.12 -13.17 18.29
C GLU A 66 -9.38 -12.34 19.55
N THR A 67 -8.34 -11.69 20.10
CA THR A 67 -8.47 -10.79 21.26
C THR A 67 -8.80 -9.35 20.84
N GLY A 68 -8.68 -9.04 19.55
CA GLY A 68 -8.86 -7.70 18.99
C GLY A 68 -7.58 -6.87 19.00
N GLU A 69 -6.40 -7.48 19.17
CA GLU A 69 -5.11 -6.80 19.06
C GLU A 69 -4.62 -6.83 17.60
N LEU A 70 -4.18 -5.68 17.09
CA LEU A 70 -3.61 -5.56 15.75
C LEU A 70 -2.19 -6.14 15.72
N LEU A 71 -1.96 -7.12 14.84
CA LEU A 71 -0.64 -7.73 14.68
C LEU A 71 0.39 -6.70 14.17
N PRO A 72 1.66 -6.78 14.63
CA PRO A 72 2.69 -5.79 14.30
C PRO A 72 3.15 -5.86 12.85
N ASP A 73 3.24 -7.06 12.28
CA ASP A 73 3.63 -7.29 10.88
C ASP A 73 2.36 -7.46 10.01
N PRO A 74 2.30 -6.86 8.81
CA PRO A 74 1.19 -7.08 7.88
C PRO A 74 1.26 -8.48 7.25
N PHE A 75 0.10 -9.02 6.86
CA PHE A 75 0.03 -10.27 6.11
C PHE A 75 0.73 -10.19 4.76
N ILE A 76 0.52 -9.09 4.05
CA ILE A 76 1.18 -8.78 2.78
C ILE A 76 1.17 -7.27 2.53
N THR A 77 2.17 -6.80 1.79
CA THR A 77 2.18 -5.48 1.15
C THR A 77 2.35 -5.66 -0.36
N LEU A 78 1.36 -5.22 -1.14
CA LEU A 78 1.34 -5.26 -2.59
C LEU A 78 1.69 -3.88 -3.17
N ALA A 79 2.39 -3.88 -4.29
CA ALA A 79 2.50 -2.67 -5.11
C ALA A 79 1.18 -2.46 -5.86
N VAL A 80 0.52 -1.34 -5.61
CA VAL A 80 -0.78 -0.99 -6.21
C VAL A 80 -0.76 0.47 -6.69
N ASP A 81 -1.61 0.81 -7.66
CA ASP A 81 -1.99 2.20 -7.91
C ASP A 81 -3.11 2.56 -6.93
N ASP A 82 -2.83 3.38 -5.93
CA ASP A 82 -3.77 3.73 -4.86
C ASP A 82 -4.44 5.10 -5.07
N PHE A 83 -4.38 5.66 -6.28
CA PHE A 83 -4.98 6.95 -6.59
C PHE A 83 -6.51 6.86 -6.78
N ASN A 84 -7.25 7.84 -6.23
CA ASN A 84 -8.72 7.92 -6.35
C ASN A 84 -9.46 6.66 -5.86
N GLU A 85 -10.28 5.93 -6.62
CA GLU A 85 -10.90 4.68 -6.13
C GLU A 85 -10.04 3.43 -6.39
N ARG A 86 -8.79 3.59 -6.85
CA ARG A 86 -7.87 2.48 -7.09
C ARG A 86 -7.14 2.09 -5.82
N GLY A 87 -6.56 0.90 -5.83
CA GLY A 87 -5.74 0.38 -4.74
C GLY A 87 -5.93 -1.11 -4.58
N LEU A 88 -5.77 -1.62 -3.36
CA LEU A 88 -6.38 -2.87 -2.95
C LEU A 88 -7.86 -2.63 -2.65
N LEU A 89 -8.74 -3.46 -3.22
CA LEU A 89 -10.18 -3.19 -3.29
C LEU A 89 -11.04 -4.33 -2.75
N GLY A 90 -10.54 -5.57 -2.82
CA GLY A 90 -11.31 -6.74 -2.41
C GLY A 90 -10.43 -7.81 -1.78
N LEU A 91 -10.99 -8.47 -0.76
CA LEU A 91 -10.41 -9.63 -0.10
C LEU A 91 -11.49 -10.71 0.08
N ALA A 92 -11.14 -11.95 -0.22
CA ALA A 92 -11.89 -13.14 0.20
C ALA A 92 -10.93 -14.20 0.74
N LEU A 93 -11.36 -14.91 1.78
CA LEU A 93 -10.69 -16.10 2.29
C LEU A 93 -11.36 -17.32 1.66
N HIS A 94 -10.58 -18.36 1.37
CA HIS A 94 -11.14 -19.63 0.95
C HIS A 94 -12.12 -20.18 2.01
N PRO A 95 -13.27 -20.77 1.66
CA PRO A 95 -14.25 -21.27 2.64
C PRO A 95 -13.71 -22.38 3.56
N ASP A 96 -12.70 -23.11 3.07
CA ASP A 96 -11.98 -24.17 3.78
C ASP A 96 -10.55 -23.71 4.11
N PHE A 97 -10.42 -22.52 4.71
CA PHE A 97 -9.14 -21.82 4.86
C PHE A 97 -8.07 -22.65 5.61
N ASP A 98 -8.47 -23.41 6.63
CA ASP A 98 -7.55 -24.24 7.42
C ASP A 98 -6.84 -25.31 6.58
N ASN A 99 -7.54 -25.88 5.58
CA ASN A 99 -6.98 -26.92 4.71
C ASN A 99 -6.51 -26.36 3.36
N GLN A 100 -7.01 -25.20 2.97
CA GLN A 100 -6.70 -24.49 1.74
C GLN A 100 -6.44 -23.02 2.11
N PRO A 101 -5.22 -22.70 2.56
CA PRO A 101 -4.87 -21.39 3.11
C PRO A 101 -4.71 -20.35 1.99
N TYR A 102 -5.74 -20.18 1.17
CA TYR A 102 -5.75 -19.28 0.03
C TYR A 102 -6.44 -17.97 0.38
N VAL A 103 -5.74 -16.87 0.14
CA VAL A 103 -6.26 -15.50 0.24
C VAL A 103 -6.38 -14.93 -1.16
N TYR A 104 -7.54 -14.39 -1.49
CA TYR A 104 -7.85 -13.80 -2.79
C TYR A 104 -7.86 -12.29 -2.65
N LEU A 105 -7.05 -11.60 -3.45
CA LEU A 105 -6.96 -10.15 -3.44
C LEU A 105 -7.30 -9.60 -4.82
N TYR A 106 -8.12 -8.55 -4.85
CA TYR A 106 -8.44 -7.81 -6.06
C TYR A 106 -7.96 -6.37 -5.93
N TYR A 107 -7.11 -5.93 -6.86
CA TYR A 107 -6.40 -4.67 -6.74
C TYR A 107 -6.04 -4.07 -8.11
N THR A 108 -5.75 -2.78 -8.13
CA THR A 108 -5.35 -2.06 -9.34
C THR A 108 -3.84 -2.19 -9.57
N VAL A 109 -3.46 -2.68 -10.76
CA VAL A 109 -2.06 -2.92 -11.12
C VAL A 109 -1.35 -1.58 -11.42
N PRO A 110 -0.17 -1.32 -10.81
CA PRO A 110 0.61 -0.12 -11.10
C PRO A 110 0.90 0.04 -12.59
N ASP A 111 0.75 1.26 -13.11
CA ASP A 111 0.95 1.63 -14.52
C ASP A 111 0.10 0.86 -15.55
N GLY A 112 -0.79 -0.05 -15.11
CA GLY A 112 -1.59 -0.93 -15.96
C GLY A 112 -2.94 -0.34 -16.35
N ASN A 113 -3.53 0.52 -15.51
CA ASN A 113 -4.89 1.03 -15.68
C ASN A 113 -5.95 -0.10 -15.83
N TYR A 114 -5.75 -1.20 -15.12
CA TYR A 114 -6.70 -2.31 -14.99
C TYR A 114 -6.58 -2.93 -13.59
N ASN A 115 -7.62 -3.67 -13.21
CA ASN A 115 -7.65 -4.42 -11.95
C ASN A 115 -7.32 -5.90 -12.20
N ARG A 116 -6.79 -6.55 -11.17
CA ARG A 116 -6.39 -7.95 -11.20
C ARG A 116 -7.00 -8.69 -10.02
N LEU A 117 -7.43 -9.93 -10.23
CA LEU A 117 -7.67 -10.90 -9.16
C LEU A 117 -6.47 -11.84 -9.07
N SER A 118 -5.82 -11.89 -7.91
CA SER A 118 -4.76 -12.84 -7.61
C SER A 118 -5.11 -13.68 -6.38
N ARG A 119 -4.56 -14.90 -6.34
CA ARG A 119 -4.58 -15.79 -5.19
C ARG A 119 -3.19 -15.88 -4.59
N PHE A 120 -3.11 -15.86 -3.28
CA PHE A 120 -1.89 -16.03 -2.49
C PHE A 120 -2.05 -17.21 -1.54
N ILE A 121 -0.93 -17.81 -1.15
CA ILE A 121 -0.93 -18.88 -0.14
C ILE A 121 -0.50 -18.25 1.19
N ALA A 122 -1.34 -18.36 2.21
CA ALA A 122 -1.00 -17.97 3.57
C ALA A 122 -0.08 -19.02 4.22
N ASN A 123 0.80 -18.53 5.09
CA ASN A 123 1.71 -19.29 5.92
C ASN A 123 1.61 -18.68 7.33
N GLY A 124 0.55 -19.08 8.05
CA GLY A 124 0.14 -18.39 9.27
C GLY A 124 -0.37 -16.99 8.95
N ASP A 125 0.21 -15.99 9.61
CA ASP A 125 -0.21 -14.59 9.53
C ASP A 125 0.48 -13.80 8.41
N VAL A 126 1.19 -14.48 7.50
CA VAL A 126 1.93 -13.87 6.38
C VAL A 126 1.73 -14.65 5.07
N ALA A 127 1.85 -13.96 3.93
CA ALA A 127 1.76 -14.60 2.62
C ALA A 127 3.10 -15.26 2.21
N ILE A 128 3.04 -16.46 1.61
CA ILE A 128 4.21 -17.13 1.04
C ILE A 128 4.79 -16.27 -0.10
N PRO A 129 6.10 -15.94 -0.08
CA PRO A 129 6.74 -15.15 -1.13
C PRO A 129 6.62 -15.79 -2.50
N GLY A 130 6.27 -14.99 -3.51
CA GLY A 130 6.11 -15.45 -4.89
C GLY A 130 4.97 -16.47 -5.10
N SER A 131 4.08 -16.65 -4.12
CA SER A 131 2.91 -17.52 -4.24
C SER A 131 1.76 -16.91 -5.02
N GLU A 132 1.90 -15.66 -5.48
CA GLU A 132 0.90 -15.00 -6.30
C GLU A 132 0.59 -15.83 -7.54
N GLU A 133 -0.68 -16.20 -7.68
CA GLU A 133 -1.24 -16.76 -8.89
C GLU A 133 -2.30 -15.80 -9.43
N ILE A 134 -2.04 -15.26 -10.61
CA ILE A 134 -2.97 -14.37 -11.31
C ILE A 134 -4.13 -15.22 -11.84
N LEU A 135 -5.34 -14.96 -11.36
CA LEU A 135 -6.54 -15.69 -11.75
C LEU A 135 -7.32 -14.97 -12.86
N LEU A 136 -7.31 -13.63 -12.85
CA LEU A 136 -8.02 -12.82 -13.84
C LEU A 136 -7.34 -11.45 -13.99
N GLU A 137 -7.12 -11.04 -15.24
CA GLU A 137 -6.80 -9.65 -15.59
C GLU A 137 -8.07 -8.99 -16.14
N ALA A 138 -8.56 -7.96 -15.47
CA ALA A 138 -9.73 -7.22 -15.95
C ALA A 138 -9.36 -6.36 -17.18
N PRO A 139 -10.35 -6.00 -18.02
CA PRO A 139 -10.13 -5.06 -19.10
C PRO A 139 -9.63 -3.70 -18.59
N MET A 140 -8.92 -2.97 -19.45
CA MET A 140 -8.50 -1.60 -19.15
C MET A 140 -9.69 -0.72 -18.79
N LEU A 141 -9.49 0.09 -17.76
CA LEU A 141 -10.47 1.04 -17.25
C LEU A 141 -10.44 2.31 -18.10
N SER A 142 -11.59 2.97 -18.25
CA SER A 142 -11.67 4.29 -18.90
C SER A 142 -11.32 5.43 -17.92
N GLY A 143 -11.30 5.15 -16.61
CA GLY A 143 -11.00 6.13 -15.58
C GLY A 143 -10.44 5.52 -14.28
N THR A 144 -10.43 6.32 -13.22
CA THR A 144 -9.89 5.97 -11.89
C THR A 144 -10.98 5.67 -10.85
N ILE A 145 -12.23 5.53 -11.31
CA ILE A 145 -13.44 5.29 -10.50
C ILE A 145 -14.21 4.09 -11.04
N HIS A 146 -15.13 3.59 -10.23
CA HIS A 146 -16.01 2.46 -10.48
C HIS A 146 -15.23 1.16 -10.70
N ASN A 147 -14.29 0.90 -9.79
CA ASN A 147 -13.43 -0.28 -9.86
C ASN A 147 -14.14 -1.56 -9.36
N GLY A 148 -15.17 -1.42 -8.52
CA GLY A 148 -15.79 -2.54 -7.81
C GLY A 148 -14.82 -3.18 -6.83
N GLY A 149 -14.81 -4.51 -6.76
CA GLY A 149 -13.90 -5.31 -5.92
C GLY A 149 -14.60 -6.05 -4.79
N ALA A 150 -15.87 -5.76 -4.53
CA ALA A 150 -16.65 -6.52 -3.55
C ALA A 150 -16.69 -8.01 -3.94
N MET A 151 -16.35 -8.88 -2.99
CA MET A 151 -16.29 -10.32 -3.23
C MET A 151 -16.66 -11.15 -2.01
N THR A 152 -17.16 -12.35 -2.30
CA THR A 152 -17.42 -13.40 -1.31
C THR A 152 -17.40 -14.77 -2.00
N PHE A 153 -17.07 -15.82 -1.25
CA PHE A 153 -17.45 -17.16 -1.68
C PHE A 153 -18.93 -17.39 -1.37
N GLY A 154 -19.65 -17.96 -2.32
CA GLY A 154 -21.01 -18.43 -2.09
C GLY A 154 -21.02 -19.81 -1.42
N ILE A 155 -22.18 -20.18 -0.86
CA ILE A 155 -22.42 -21.53 -0.31
C ILE A 155 -22.24 -22.67 -1.33
N ASP A 156 -22.15 -22.35 -2.61
CA ASP A 156 -21.84 -23.27 -3.71
C ASP A 156 -20.31 -23.48 -3.92
N GLY A 157 -19.48 -22.85 -3.08
CA GLY A 157 -18.02 -22.91 -3.14
C GLY A 157 -17.42 -22.14 -4.31
N LYS A 158 -18.17 -21.21 -4.93
CA LYS A 158 -17.67 -20.34 -6.01
C LYS A 158 -17.38 -18.95 -5.52
N LEU A 159 -16.36 -18.31 -6.12
CA LEU A 159 -16.02 -16.92 -5.86
C LEU A 159 -16.93 -16.01 -6.69
N TYR A 160 -17.66 -15.14 -6.01
CA TYR A 160 -18.41 -14.04 -6.62
C TYR A 160 -17.59 -12.76 -6.52
N LEU A 161 -17.37 -12.09 -7.64
CA LEU A 161 -16.55 -10.88 -7.73
C LEU A 161 -17.31 -9.79 -8.49
N ALA A 162 -17.44 -8.62 -7.89
CA ALA A 162 -18.09 -7.47 -8.49
C ALA A 162 -17.08 -6.58 -9.24
N LEU A 163 -17.37 -6.27 -10.51
CA LEU A 163 -16.60 -5.35 -11.34
C LEU A 163 -17.50 -4.15 -11.70
N GLY A 164 -17.06 -2.93 -11.39
CA GLY A 164 -17.74 -1.72 -11.85
C GLY A 164 -17.56 -1.45 -13.34
N ASP A 165 -18.26 -0.44 -13.84
CA ASP A 165 -18.28 -0.07 -15.26
C ASP A 165 -16.98 0.60 -15.76
N GLY A 166 -16.01 0.79 -14.86
CA GLY A 166 -14.69 1.36 -15.15
C GLY A 166 -14.73 2.78 -15.69
N ALA A 167 -15.70 3.59 -15.24
CA ALA A 167 -16.03 4.94 -15.72
C ALA A 167 -16.54 5.00 -17.16
N ASN A 168 -17.00 3.87 -17.71
CA ASN A 168 -17.65 3.82 -19.01
C ASN A 168 -18.98 3.07 -18.89
N SER A 169 -20.05 3.85 -18.71
CA SER A 169 -21.41 3.36 -18.48
C SER A 169 -21.93 2.41 -19.57
N ALA A 170 -21.44 2.50 -20.81
CA ALA A 170 -21.83 1.59 -21.89
C ALA A 170 -21.34 0.14 -21.67
N THR A 171 -20.31 -0.07 -20.83
CA THR A 171 -19.77 -1.41 -20.54
C THR A 171 -20.76 -2.28 -19.78
N ALA A 172 -21.59 -1.67 -18.91
CA ALA A 172 -22.54 -2.37 -18.06
C ALA A 172 -23.58 -3.18 -18.85
N GLN A 173 -23.98 -2.71 -20.04
CA GLN A 173 -24.87 -3.43 -20.96
C GLN A 173 -24.14 -4.23 -22.05
N SER A 174 -22.83 -4.02 -22.22
CA SER A 174 -22.05 -4.71 -23.25
C SER A 174 -21.76 -6.16 -22.86
N THR A 175 -21.92 -7.07 -23.82
CA THR A 175 -21.58 -8.50 -23.69
C THR A 175 -20.14 -8.81 -24.12
N ASN A 176 -19.37 -7.80 -24.54
CA ASN A 176 -17.98 -7.96 -25.02
C ASN A 176 -16.94 -7.64 -23.93
N THR A 177 -17.39 -7.39 -22.70
CA THR A 177 -16.56 -7.02 -21.55
C THR A 177 -17.16 -7.60 -20.28
N ILE A 178 -16.33 -7.71 -19.25
CA ILE A 178 -16.72 -8.13 -17.90
C ILE A 178 -16.90 -6.96 -16.92
N LEU A 179 -16.77 -5.71 -17.39
CA LEU A 179 -17.00 -4.50 -16.59
C LEU A 179 -18.52 -4.23 -16.42
N GLY A 180 -18.91 -3.75 -15.23
CA GLY A 180 -20.30 -3.51 -14.82
C GLY A 180 -21.09 -4.81 -14.63
N LYS A 181 -20.48 -5.80 -13.95
CA LYS A 181 -20.96 -7.19 -13.82
C LYS A 181 -20.68 -7.76 -12.42
N ILE A 182 -21.41 -8.81 -12.05
CA ILE A 182 -20.93 -9.80 -11.08
C ILE A 182 -20.41 -11.00 -11.86
N LEU A 183 -19.21 -11.46 -11.51
CA LEU A 183 -18.61 -12.69 -12.03
C LEU A 183 -18.76 -13.82 -11.02
N ARG A 184 -18.85 -15.05 -11.51
CA ARG A 184 -18.82 -16.29 -10.72
C ARG A 184 -17.73 -17.22 -11.25
N LEU A 185 -16.75 -17.53 -10.42
CA LEU A 185 -15.53 -18.27 -10.74
C LEU A 185 -15.36 -19.48 -9.80
N ASN A 186 -14.68 -20.54 -10.27
CA ASN A 186 -14.15 -21.55 -9.38
C ASN A 186 -13.01 -20.96 -8.52
N ALA A 187 -12.66 -21.64 -7.42
CA ALA A 187 -11.58 -21.22 -6.52
C ALA A 187 -10.19 -21.14 -7.19
N ASP A 188 -10.00 -21.79 -8.34
CA ASP A 188 -8.79 -21.75 -9.16
C ASP A 188 -8.86 -20.74 -10.32
N GLY A 189 -9.89 -19.88 -10.35
CA GLY A 189 -10.10 -18.89 -11.41
C GLY A 189 -10.75 -19.46 -12.68
N THR A 190 -10.93 -20.77 -12.80
CA THR A 190 -11.61 -21.36 -13.96
C THR A 190 -13.10 -21.01 -13.96
N ILE A 191 -13.72 -20.99 -15.14
CA ILE A 191 -15.12 -20.60 -15.31
C ILE A 191 -16.03 -21.82 -15.12
N PRO A 192 -17.00 -21.79 -14.19
CA PRO A 192 -18.00 -22.85 -14.04
C PRO A 192 -18.87 -23.02 -15.30
N ASP A 193 -19.13 -24.26 -15.70
CA ASP A 193 -19.92 -24.58 -16.90
C ASP A 193 -21.44 -24.37 -16.71
N ASP A 194 -21.88 -24.24 -15.47
CA ASP A 194 -23.25 -23.91 -15.07
C ASP A 194 -23.53 -22.40 -15.01
N ASN A 195 -22.58 -21.54 -15.42
CA ASN A 195 -22.81 -20.10 -15.52
C ASN A 195 -23.85 -19.76 -16.61
N PRO A 196 -24.70 -18.74 -16.38
CA PRO A 196 -25.87 -18.46 -17.22
C PRO A 196 -25.52 -18.09 -18.66
N PHE A 197 -24.32 -17.56 -18.91
CA PHE A 197 -23.86 -17.15 -20.24
C PHE A 197 -22.73 -18.04 -20.78
N TYR A 198 -22.45 -19.19 -20.17
CA TYR A 198 -21.33 -20.04 -20.53
C TYR A 198 -21.35 -20.48 -22.01
N ASP A 199 -22.52 -20.90 -22.49
CA ASP A 199 -22.71 -21.37 -23.87
C ASP A 199 -22.91 -20.24 -24.89
N SER A 200 -23.36 -19.06 -24.44
CA SER A 200 -23.71 -17.94 -25.31
C SER A 200 -22.56 -16.96 -25.53
N PHE A 201 -21.67 -16.81 -24.55
CA PHE A 201 -20.52 -15.91 -24.61
C PHE A 201 -19.21 -16.67 -24.80
N SER A 202 -18.12 -15.94 -25.04
CA SER A 202 -16.77 -16.48 -25.23
C SER A 202 -15.80 -15.88 -24.22
N GLY A 203 -14.63 -16.50 -24.06
CA GLY A 203 -13.58 -15.97 -23.17
C GLY A 203 -14.06 -15.80 -21.73
N ASP A 204 -13.63 -14.72 -21.11
CA ASP A 204 -13.94 -14.37 -19.71
C ASP A 204 -15.37 -13.92 -19.51
N GLN A 205 -16.07 -13.50 -20.58
CA GLN A 205 -17.48 -13.12 -20.49
C GLN A 205 -18.39 -14.31 -20.09
N ARG A 206 -17.92 -15.55 -20.23
CA ARG A 206 -18.60 -16.74 -19.68
C ARG A 206 -18.63 -16.76 -18.14
N ALA A 207 -17.76 -16.00 -17.49
CA ALA A 207 -17.77 -15.83 -16.04
C ALA A 207 -18.92 -14.94 -15.53
N ILE A 208 -19.60 -14.20 -16.43
CA ILE A 208 -20.68 -13.29 -16.05
C ILE A 208 -21.81 -14.10 -15.39
N TRP A 209 -22.11 -13.73 -14.15
CA TRP A 209 -23.27 -14.21 -13.40
C TRP A 209 -24.46 -13.27 -13.59
N SER A 210 -24.22 -11.97 -13.53
CA SER A 210 -25.22 -10.93 -13.78
C SER A 210 -24.58 -9.65 -14.32
N LEU A 211 -25.38 -8.76 -14.89
CA LEU A 211 -24.91 -7.55 -15.57
C LEU A 211 -25.75 -6.30 -15.26
N GLY A 212 -25.32 -5.16 -15.78
CA GLY A 212 -26.06 -3.90 -15.68
C GLY A 212 -25.86 -3.19 -14.34
N LEU A 213 -24.65 -3.26 -13.79
CA LEU A 213 -24.26 -2.59 -12.54
C LEU A 213 -23.30 -1.42 -12.83
N ARG A 214 -23.30 -0.40 -11.98
CA ARG A 214 -22.45 0.79 -12.13
C ARG A 214 -21.16 0.70 -11.33
N ASN A 215 -21.27 0.75 -10.01
CA ASN A 215 -20.18 0.70 -9.05
C ASN A 215 -20.58 -0.18 -7.84
N PRO A 216 -20.66 -1.51 -8.05
CA PRO A 216 -21.03 -2.46 -7.01
C PRO A 216 -19.92 -2.55 -5.94
N PHE A 217 -20.10 -1.79 -4.85
CA PHE A 217 -19.06 -1.42 -3.90
C PHE A 217 -18.95 -2.37 -2.70
N SER A 218 -20.07 -2.89 -2.21
CA SER A 218 -20.09 -3.77 -1.03
C SER A 218 -21.00 -4.97 -1.24
N MET A 219 -20.60 -6.13 -0.72
CA MET A 219 -21.28 -7.41 -0.90
C MET A 219 -21.37 -8.17 0.41
N THR A 220 -22.51 -8.83 0.63
CA THR A 220 -22.71 -9.77 1.75
C THR A 220 -23.62 -10.91 1.33
N GLN A 221 -23.70 -11.95 2.15
CA GLN A 221 -24.52 -13.14 1.92
C GLN A 221 -25.24 -13.55 3.22
N THR A 222 -26.48 -14.05 3.09
CA THR A 222 -27.23 -14.69 4.18
C THR A 222 -26.81 -16.14 4.38
N ALA A 223 -27.13 -16.73 5.53
CA ALA A 223 -26.81 -18.13 5.83
C ALA A 223 -27.44 -19.14 4.83
N ASP A 224 -28.57 -18.78 4.20
CA ASP A 224 -29.24 -19.59 3.17
C ASP A 224 -28.71 -19.35 1.74
N GLY A 225 -27.73 -18.46 1.57
CA GLY A 225 -26.98 -18.28 0.33
C GLY A 225 -27.43 -17.13 -0.57
N ARG A 226 -28.38 -16.29 -0.16
CA ARG A 226 -28.78 -15.10 -0.93
C ARG A 226 -27.67 -14.06 -0.88
N ILE A 227 -27.31 -13.49 -2.03
CA ILE A 227 -26.21 -12.51 -2.14
C ILE A 227 -26.81 -11.13 -2.40
N PHE A 228 -26.37 -10.15 -1.62
CA PHE A 228 -26.79 -8.75 -1.77
C PHE A 228 -25.59 -7.88 -2.11
N ILE A 229 -25.81 -6.89 -2.99
CA ILE A 229 -24.82 -5.89 -3.37
C ILE A 229 -25.38 -4.48 -3.12
N CYS A 230 -24.54 -3.61 -2.60
CA CYS A 230 -24.74 -2.15 -2.62
C CYS A 230 -24.11 -1.61 -3.91
N ASP A 231 -24.91 -1.07 -4.84
CA ASP A 231 -24.45 -0.48 -6.11
C ASP A 231 -24.56 1.04 -6.07
N VAL A 232 -23.43 1.73 -6.19
CA VAL A 232 -23.37 3.19 -6.08
C VAL A 232 -23.87 3.86 -7.36
N GLY A 233 -24.87 4.72 -7.18
CA GLY A 233 -25.56 5.49 -8.22
C GLY A 233 -24.71 6.53 -8.94
N ASN A 234 -25.21 7.04 -10.08
CA ASN A 234 -24.56 8.14 -10.79
C ASN A 234 -24.92 9.50 -10.23
N GLY A 235 -26.20 9.71 -9.95
CA GLY A 235 -26.70 10.98 -9.43
C GLY A 235 -28.19 11.00 -9.09
N ALA A 236 -28.92 9.92 -9.35
CA ALA A 236 -30.34 9.83 -9.05
C ALA A 236 -30.63 8.91 -7.87
N PHE A 237 -30.07 7.69 -7.87
CA PHE A 237 -30.40 6.66 -6.90
C PHE A 237 -29.22 5.79 -6.49
N GLU A 238 -29.21 5.47 -5.20
CA GLU A 238 -28.39 4.42 -4.61
C GLU A 238 -29.21 3.13 -4.48
N GLU A 239 -28.58 1.96 -4.66
CA GLU A 239 -29.30 0.68 -4.77
C GLU A 239 -28.76 -0.44 -3.87
N VAL A 240 -29.69 -1.24 -3.33
CA VAL A 240 -29.45 -2.59 -2.82
C VAL A 240 -30.07 -3.57 -3.79
N ASN A 241 -29.26 -4.46 -4.35
CA ASN A 241 -29.67 -5.48 -5.32
C ASN A 241 -29.46 -6.89 -4.75
N GLU A 242 -30.46 -7.77 -4.86
CA GLU A 242 -30.29 -9.22 -4.66
C GLU A 242 -29.83 -9.87 -5.96
N ILE A 243 -28.73 -10.62 -5.91
CA ILE A 243 -28.03 -11.09 -7.10
C ILE A 243 -28.52 -12.46 -7.58
N PHE A 244 -29.13 -12.49 -8.76
CA PHE A 244 -29.60 -13.70 -9.43
C PHE A 244 -28.86 -14.01 -10.75
N PRO A 245 -28.77 -15.30 -11.15
CA PRO A 245 -28.16 -15.70 -12.42
C PRO A 245 -28.88 -15.11 -13.63
N GLY A 246 -28.12 -14.55 -14.55
CA GLY A 246 -28.57 -14.05 -15.85
C GLY A 246 -29.33 -12.73 -15.81
N LYS A 247 -29.48 -12.11 -14.64
CA LYS A 247 -30.24 -10.86 -14.49
C LYS A 247 -29.45 -9.63 -14.91
N ASN A 248 -30.20 -8.62 -15.35
CA ASN A 248 -29.72 -7.31 -15.73
C ASN A 248 -30.26 -6.26 -14.76
N TYR A 249 -29.41 -5.52 -14.04
CA TYR A 249 -29.82 -4.49 -13.08
C TYR A 249 -30.04 -3.12 -13.72
N GLY A 250 -29.95 -3.04 -15.05
CA GLY A 250 -30.46 -1.91 -15.82
C GLY A 250 -29.44 -0.83 -16.14
N TRP A 251 -28.38 -0.64 -15.37
CA TRP A 251 -27.38 0.41 -15.65
C TRP A 251 -26.71 0.15 -17.01
N ASN A 252 -26.62 1.11 -17.92
CA ASN A 252 -26.87 2.55 -17.77
C ASN A 252 -28.22 3.05 -18.33
N LEU A 253 -29.12 2.13 -18.67
CA LEU A 253 -30.42 2.45 -19.25
C LEU A 253 -31.43 2.84 -18.17
N ILE A 254 -31.30 2.27 -16.98
CA ILE A 254 -32.11 2.53 -15.79
C ILE A 254 -31.15 2.74 -14.62
N GLU A 255 -31.45 3.74 -13.79
CA GLU A 255 -30.82 4.00 -12.49
C GLU A 255 -31.94 4.10 -11.47
N GLY A 256 -31.89 3.25 -10.44
CA GLY A 256 -32.96 3.07 -9.47
C GLY A 256 -34.14 2.23 -9.98
N PRO A 257 -35.30 2.36 -9.32
CA PRO A 257 -36.50 1.63 -9.69
C PRO A 257 -36.98 1.93 -11.11
N LEU A 258 -37.54 0.92 -11.80
CA LEU A 258 -38.04 1.06 -13.18
C LEU A 258 -39.00 2.27 -13.33
N PRO A 259 -38.62 3.29 -14.13
CA PRO A 259 -39.47 4.45 -14.31
C PRO A 259 -40.77 4.10 -15.05
N THR A 260 -41.86 4.77 -14.69
CA THR A 260 -43.17 4.53 -15.33
C THR A 260 -43.10 4.86 -16.84
N GLY A 261 -43.42 3.88 -17.68
CA GLY A 261 -43.49 4.05 -19.14
C GLY A 261 -42.15 3.88 -19.87
N VAL A 262 -41.11 3.41 -19.18
CA VAL A 262 -39.84 2.98 -19.77
C VAL A 262 -39.88 1.46 -19.99
N ASP A 263 -39.47 1.01 -21.17
CA ASP A 263 -39.32 -0.42 -21.46
C ASP A 263 -37.98 -0.90 -20.87
N PRO A 264 -37.97 -1.89 -19.95
CA PRO A 264 -36.73 -2.39 -19.37
C PRO A 264 -35.93 -3.24 -20.36
N PRO A 265 -34.60 -3.38 -20.17
CA PRO A 265 -33.80 -4.33 -20.91
C PRO A 265 -34.26 -5.78 -20.66
N ALA A 266 -33.81 -6.70 -21.51
CA ALA A 266 -34.09 -8.12 -21.32
C ALA A 266 -33.57 -8.61 -19.97
N ASP A 267 -34.33 -9.49 -19.33
CA ASP A 267 -34.01 -10.08 -18.02
C ASP A 267 -33.77 -9.06 -16.89
N TYR A 268 -34.38 -7.88 -17.01
CA TYR A 268 -34.30 -6.83 -16.00
C TYR A 268 -34.78 -7.28 -14.62
N GLN A 269 -34.04 -6.88 -13.60
CA GLN A 269 -34.37 -7.04 -12.19
C GLN A 269 -34.35 -5.67 -11.51
N ASP A 270 -35.48 -5.31 -10.90
CA ASP A 270 -35.63 -4.08 -10.11
C ASP A 270 -34.82 -4.21 -8.81
N PRO A 271 -34.22 -3.12 -8.28
CA PRO A 271 -33.54 -3.15 -6.99
C PRO A 271 -34.47 -3.60 -5.86
N LEU A 272 -33.89 -4.30 -4.88
CA LEU A 272 -34.61 -4.71 -3.68
C LEU A 272 -35.03 -3.49 -2.87
N PHE A 273 -34.12 -2.52 -2.79
CA PHE A 273 -34.31 -1.24 -2.14
C PHE A 273 -33.49 -0.17 -2.87
N ALA A 274 -34.03 1.04 -2.95
CA ALA A 274 -33.31 2.18 -3.50
C ALA A 274 -33.70 3.46 -2.74
N TYR A 275 -32.77 4.42 -2.66
CA TYR A 275 -33.02 5.75 -2.11
C TYR A 275 -32.43 6.84 -3.01
N SER A 276 -33.02 8.03 -2.94
CA SER A 276 -32.61 9.14 -3.81
C SER A 276 -31.33 9.80 -3.31
N HIS A 277 -30.58 10.44 -4.20
CA HIS A 277 -29.43 11.28 -3.81
C HIS A 277 -29.81 12.52 -2.98
N ASP A 278 -31.10 12.79 -2.80
CA ASP A 278 -31.57 13.76 -1.80
C ASP A 278 -31.38 13.25 -0.34
N ASP A 279 -31.25 11.93 -0.15
CA ASP A 279 -31.14 11.24 1.16
C ASP A 279 -29.74 10.64 1.43
N GLY A 280 -28.80 10.74 0.48
CA GLY A 280 -27.42 10.23 0.57
C GLY A 280 -26.68 10.35 -0.76
N CYS A 281 -25.45 9.84 -0.87
CA CYS A 281 -24.66 10.04 -2.10
C CYS A 281 -23.67 8.92 -2.47
N ALA A 282 -23.54 7.90 -1.62
CA ALA A 282 -22.84 6.67 -1.96
C ALA A 282 -23.20 5.56 -0.97
N ILE A 283 -23.94 4.55 -1.42
CA ILE A 283 -24.25 3.38 -0.61
C ILE A 283 -23.04 2.46 -0.48
N VAL A 284 -22.61 2.23 0.75
CA VAL A 284 -21.40 1.44 1.07
C VAL A 284 -21.65 0.59 2.31
N GLY A 285 -20.80 -0.40 2.56
CA GLY A 285 -20.98 -1.31 3.67
C GLY A 285 -22.19 -2.23 3.48
N ALA A 286 -21.98 -3.52 3.70
CA ALA A 286 -23.05 -4.50 3.59
C ALA A 286 -22.82 -5.60 4.63
N ALA A 287 -23.78 -5.78 5.53
CA ALA A 287 -23.74 -6.85 6.53
C ALA A 287 -25.14 -7.43 6.76
N ILE A 288 -25.20 -8.74 6.92
CA ILE A 288 -26.38 -9.45 7.40
C ILE A 288 -26.15 -9.80 8.87
N TYR A 289 -27.07 -9.39 9.74
CA TYR A 289 -27.01 -9.74 11.16
C TYR A 289 -27.77 -11.05 11.41
N GLU A 290 -27.09 -12.17 11.17
CA GLU A 290 -27.62 -13.54 11.38
C GLU A 290 -26.71 -14.43 12.25
N PRO A 291 -26.17 -13.93 13.38
CA PRO A 291 -25.24 -14.74 14.16
C PRO A 291 -25.91 -15.94 14.84
N GLU A 292 -25.11 -16.96 15.17
CA GLU A 292 -25.51 -18.10 15.99
C GLU A 292 -25.93 -17.66 17.40
N GLU A 293 -25.14 -16.75 17.98
CA GLU A 293 -25.43 -16.08 19.25
C GLU A 293 -25.78 -14.61 19.01
N SER A 294 -27.05 -14.24 19.17
CA SER A 294 -27.51 -12.86 18.95
C SER A 294 -27.23 -11.98 20.16
N LEU A 295 -26.33 -11.00 19.99
CA LEU A 295 -26.07 -9.94 20.98
C LEU A 295 -27.03 -8.76 20.85
N PHE A 296 -27.62 -8.54 19.66
CA PHE A 296 -28.58 -7.46 19.44
C PHE A 296 -30.00 -7.92 19.81
N PRO A 297 -30.94 -6.99 20.05
CA PRO A 297 -32.36 -7.30 20.21
C PRO A 297 -32.91 -8.11 19.04
N ALA A 298 -33.85 -9.02 19.31
CA ALA A 298 -34.43 -9.92 18.32
C ALA A 298 -35.03 -9.24 17.06
N GLY A 299 -35.31 -7.93 17.11
CA GLY A 299 -35.75 -7.15 15.96
C GLY A 299 -34.68 -6.95 14.87
N TYR A 300 -33.40 -7.14 15.21
CA TYR A 300 -32.27 -7.00 14.29
C TYR A 300 -31.83 -8.32 13.63
N GLN A 301 -32.28 -9.47 14.15
CA GLN A 301 -31.99 -10.78 13.55
C GLN A 301 -32.51 -10.84 12.10
N GLY A 302 -31.66 -11.27 11.17
CA GLY A 302 -31.99 -11.40 9.75
C GLY A 302 -32.10 -10.06 9.02
N LYS A 303 -31.66 -8.96 9.63
CA LYS A 303 -31.68 -7.63 8.98
C LYS A 303 -30.43 -7.42 8.16
N PHE A 304 -30.62 -6.78 7.02
CA PHE A 304 -29.55 -6.26 6.17
C PHE A 304 -29.22 -4.85 6.60
N PHE A 305 -27.95 -4.60 6.88
CA PHE A 305 -27.38 -3.31 7.23
C PHE A 305 -26.55 -2.77 6.07
N PHE A 306 -26.68 -1.47 5.83
CA PHE A 306 -25.87 -0.70 4.89
C PHE A 306 -25.55 0.67 5.47
N ALA A 307 -24.57 1.36 4.89
CA ALA A 307 -24.18 2.70 5.26
C ALA A 307 -24.24 3.65 4.06
N ASP A 308 -24.23 4.95 4.35
CA ASP A 308 -23.98 5.98 3.35
C ASP A 308 -22.69 6.73 3.70
N TYR A 309 -21.76 6.74 2.75
CA TYR A 309 -20.44 7.31 2.92
C TYR A 309 -20.48 8.83 3.17
N CYS A 310 -21.42 9.54 2.55
CA CYS A 310 -21.48 10.99 2.53
C CYS A 310 -22.20 11.54 3.76
N GLU A 311 -23.33 10.92 4.10
CA GLU A 311 -24.19 11.35 5.21
C GLU A 311 -23.79 10.76 6.56
N GLY A 312 -22.90 9.76 6.57
CA GLY A 312 -22.32 9.26 7.82
C GLY A 312 -23.29 8.48 8.69
N TYR A 313 -24.21 7.73 8.07
CA TYR A 313 -25.18 6.90 8.77
C TYR A 313 -25.03 5.41 8.44
N ILE A 314 -25.55 4.57 9.33
CA ILE A 314 -25.88 3.17 9.08
C ILE A 314 -27.40 3.02 9.16
N LYS A 315 -27.99 2.32 8.19
CA LYS A 315 -29.41 1.95 8.15
C LYS A 315 -29.54 0.44 8.05
N TYR A 316 -30.74 -0.06 8.36
CA TYR A 316 -31.07 -1.46 8.25
C TYR A 316 -32.48 -1.69 7.71
N LEU A 317 -32.71 -2.84 7.07
CA LEU A 317 -34.01 -3.25 6.54
C LEU A 317 -34.19 -4.77 6.63
N SER A 318 -35.44 -5.24 6.52
CA SER A 318 -35.69 -6.65 6.20
C SER A 318 -35.31 -6.88 4.73
N PRO A 319 -34.48 -7.87 4.39
CA PRO A 319 -34.01 -8.11 3.02
C PRO A 319 -35.09 -8.74 2.14
N GLU A 320 -36.24 -8.08 2.03
CA GLU A 320 -37.42 -8.53 1.30
C GLU A 320 -37.99 -7.38 0.46
N PRO A 321 -38.55 -7.64 -0.74
CA PRO A 321 -39.09 -6.60 -1.59
C PRO A 321 -40.14 -5.73 -0.89
N GLY A 322 -39.99 -4.41 -0.99
CA GLY A 322 -40.90 -3.43 -0.41
C GLY A 322 -40.67 -3.12 1.07
N ALA A 323 -39.56 -3.59 1.66
CA ALA A 323 -39.14 -3.17 2.99
C ALA A 323 -38.72 -1.69 3.02
N SER A 324 -38.94 -1.04 4.16
CA SER A 324 -38.42 0.30 4.46
C SER A 324 -37.13 0.21 5.27
N ALA A 325 -36.17 1.08 4.98
CA ALA A 325 -34.98 1.23 5.79
C ALA A 325 -35.25 2.08 7.04
N GLU A 326 -34.64 1.69 8.15
CA GLU A 326 -34.65 2.40 9.44
C GLU A 326 -33.22 2.82 9.80
N THR A 327 -33.07 3.99 10.43
CA THR A 327 -31.76 4.47 10.89
C THR A 327 -31.29 3.68 12.09
N PHE A 328 -30.07 3.16 12.02
CA PHE A 328 -29.36 2.54 13.13
C PHE A 328 -28.43 3.55 13.79
N ALA A 329 -27.44 4.07 13.06
CA ALA A 329 -26.42 4.96 13.61
C ALA A 329 -26.27 6.23 12.75
N THR A 330 -25.87 7.35 13.36
CA THR A 330 -25.44 8.57 12.65
C THR A 330 -24.19 9.20 13.30
N GLY A 331 -23.59 10.19 12.63
CA GLY A 331 -22.40 10.88 13.13
C GLY A 331 -21.09 10.11 12.86
N ILE A 332 -21.15 9.10 11.98
CA ILE A 332 -19.98 8.33 11.56
C ILE A 332 -19.25 9.14 10.48
N ASP A 333 -17.94 9.29 10.64
CA ASP A 333 -17.10 9.99 9.67
C ASP A 333 -16.75 9.01 8.55
N ARG A 334 -17.56 9.06 7.48
CA ARG A 334 -17.37 8.27 6.26
C ARG A 334 -17.28 6.76 6.51
N PRO A 335 -18.40 6.13 6.89
CA PRO A 335 -18.46 4.67 6.99
C PRO A 335 -18.09 4.03 5.65
N LEU A 336 -17.41 2.89 5.69
CA LEU A 336 -16.90 2.19 4.49
C LEU A 336 -17.36 0.74 4.40
N ALA A 337 -17.21 0.00 5.49
CA ALA A 337 -17.48 -1.43 5.52
C ALA A 337 -18.16 -1.80 6.83
N LEU A 338 -19.03 -2.82 6.76
CA LEU A 338 -19.77 -3.39 7.87
C LEU A 338 -19.48 -4.89 7.90
N ALA A 339 -19.40 -5.47 9.09
CA ALA A 339 -19.25 -6.91 9.25
C ALA A 339 -19.99 -7.39 10.49
N THR A 340 -20.45 -8.63 10.45
CA THR A 340 -20.98 -9.34 11.61
C THR A 340 -20.18 -10.62 11.75
N ASP A 341 -19.58 -10.81 12.91
CA ASP A 341 -19.04 -12.11 13.30
C ASP A 341 -20.23 -13.03 13.57
N GLN A 342 -20.38 -14.05 12.72
CA GLN A 342 -21.52 -14.94 12.77
C GLN A 342 -21.46 -15.90 13.97
N GLU A 343 -20.30 -16.10 14.58
CA GLU A 343 -20.18 -16.96 15.76
C GLU A 343 -20.48 -16.18 17.03
N SER A 344 -19.79 -15.04 17.23
CA SER A 344 -19.91 -14.27 18.48
C SER A 344 -21.09 -13.29 18.51
N GLY A 345 -21.63 -12.92 17.35
CA GLY A 345 -22.66 -11.88 17.23
C GLY A 345 -22.16 -10.46 17.33
N ASN A 346 -20.83 -10.25 17.34
CA ASN A 346 -20.22 -8.93 17.31
C ASN A 346 -20.50 -8.24 15.96
N PHE A 347 -20.88 -6.97 16.01
CA PHE A 347 -21.08 -6.12 14.84
C PHE A 347 -19.99 -5.07 14.74
N TYR A 348 -19.43 -4.87 13.54
CA TYR A 348 -18.31 -3.97 13.31
C TYR A 348 -18.60 -2.98 12.18
N PHE A 349 -18.03 -1.78 12.29
CA PHE A 349 -17.96 -0.85 11.17
C PHE A 349 -16.56 -0.21 11.05
N LEU A 350 -16.16 0.05 9.82
CA LEU A 350 -14.98 0.84 9.46
C LEU A 350 -15.39 2.26 9.08
N ALA A 351 -14.64 3.24 9.55
CA ALA A 351 -14.77 4.65 9.20
C ALA A 351 -13.43 5.15 8.63
N ARG A 352 -13.46 5.96 7.56
CA ARG A 352 -12.25 6.38 6.85
C ARG A 352 -11.49 7.52 7.52
N GLY A 353 -12.21 8.46 8.13
CA GLY A 353 -11.66 9.76 8.53
C GLY A 353 -11.40 10.71 7.35
N GLY A 354 -11.32 12.02 7.61
CA GLY A 354 -10.79 13.03 6.68
C GLY A 354 -11.80 14.07 6.14
N LEU A 355 -11.40 14.85 5.12
CA LEU A 355 -12.24 15.91 4.54
C LEU A 355 -13.35 15.32 3.64
N GLY A 356 -14.61 15.62 3.97
CA GLY A 356 -15.82 15.23 3.22
C GLY A 356 -15.94 15.85 1.82
N GLY A 357 -16.68 15.21 0.91
CA GLY A 357 -17.05 15.80 -0.38
C GLY A 357 -16.97 14.90 -1.63
N GLY A 358 -16.47 13.66 -1.49
CA GLY A 358 -16.36 12.72 -2.62
C GLY A 358 -15.39 13.18 -3.72
N SER A 359 -14.46 14.08 -3.38
CA SER A 359 -13.45 14.56 -4.34
C SER A 359 -12.45 13.45 -4.68
N GLN A 360 -11.77 13.58 -5.82
CA GLN A 360 -10.70 12.65 -6.20
C GLN A 360 -9.58 12.57 -5.14
N ILE A 361 -9.30 13.69 -4.46
CA ILE A 361 -8.33 13.74 -3.36
C ILE A 361 -8.90 13.01 -2.13
N ASP A 362 -10.18 13.18 -1.86
CA ASP A 362 -10.86 12.55 -0.72
C ASP A 362 -10.93 11.02 -0.83
N ASN A 363 -11.02 10.53 -2.08
CA ASN A 363 -11.03 9.11 -2.37
C ASN A 363 -9.62 8.51 -2.31
N THR A 364 -8.55 9.31 -2.31
CA THR A 364 -7.15 8.86 -2.25
C THR A 364 -6.74 8.49 -0.82
N SER A 365 -5.72 7.63 -0.65
CA SER A 365 -5.28 7.03 0.62
C SER A 365 -5.15 8.03 1.79
N THR A 366 -5.60 7.61 2.98
CA THR A 366 -5.58 8.39 4.23
C THR A 366 -5.22 7.48 5.39
N ASN A 367 -4.44 7.94 6.37
CA ASN A 367 -4.10 7.13 7.57
C ASN A 367 -4.93 7.54 8.80
N ASP A 368 -6.13 8.06 8.59
CA ASP A 368 -7.01 8.59 9.64
C ASP A 368 -8.21 7.65 9.94
N GLY A 369 -8.18 6.42 9.40
CA GLY A 369 -9.25 5.45 9.53
C GLY A 369 -9.32 4.77 10.89
N THR A 370 -10.52 4.31 11.25
CA THR A 370 -10.83 3.67 12.52
C THR A 370 -11.73 2.46 12.35
N LEU A 371 -11.57 1.48 13.23
CA LEU A 371 -12.40 0.28 13.34
C LEU A 371 -13.16 0.31 14.67
N TRP A 372 -14.46 0.06 14.61
CA TRP A 372 -15.36 0.09 15.75
C TRP A 372 -16.15 -1.20 15.89
N ARG A 373 -16.41 -1.59 17.14
CA ARG A 373 -17.26 -2.71 17.54
C ARG A 373 -18.50 -2.18 18.25
N VAL A 374 -19.69 -2.68 17.90
CA VAL A 374 -21.00 -2.21 18.39
C VAL A 374 -21.68 -3.31 19.21
N PHE A 375 -22.28 -2.93 20.34
CA PHE A 375 -22.95 -3.83 21.27
C PHE A 375 -24.26 -3.26 21.78
N TYR A 376 -25.17 -4.14 22.22
CA TYR A 376 -26.42 -3.75 22.88
C TYR A 376 -26.40 -4.06 24.38
N THR A 377 -26.85 -3.08 25.16
CA THR A 377 -26.73 -3.03 26.63
C THR A 377 -28.06 -2.69 27.31
N GLY A 378 -29.12 -2.38 26.55
CA GLY A 378 -30.45 -2.06 27.10
C GLY A 378 -30.74 -0.57 27.27
N ASN A 379 -30.76 -0.03 28.49
CA ASN A 379 -31.03 1.41 28.73
C ASN A 379 -29.83 2.12 29.38
N GLY A 380 -28.62 1.59 29.21
CA GLY A 380 -27.46 2.00 30.01
C GLY A 380 -27.52 1.53 31.48
N VAL A 381 -28.60 0.87 31.89
CA VAL A 381 -28.69 0.07 33.12
C VAL A 381 -27.54 -0.95 33.11
N PRO A 382 -26.89 -1.22 34.26
CA PRO A 382 -25.85 -2.24 34.30
C PRO A 382 -26.42 -3.56 33.78
N PHE A 383 -25.64 -4.29 33.00
CA PHE A 383 -25.96 -5.61 32.52
C PHE A 383 -24.78 -6.52 32.82
N ILE A 384 -25.02 -7.49 33.68
CA ILE A 384 -24.05 -8.54 34.00
C ILE A 384 -24.19 -9.59 32.91
N TYR A 385 -23.32 -9.54 31.90
CA TYR A 385 -23.31 -10.52 30.82
C TYR A 385 -22.42 -11.72 31.16
N GLY A 386 -21.33 -11.48 31.91
CA GLY A 386 -20.53 -12.54 32.50
C GLY A 386 -21.13 -12.95 33.84
N GLN A 387 -21.79 -14.11 33.89
CA GLN A 387 -22.47 -14.59 35.08
C GLN A 387 -21.54 -15.42 35.98
N PRO A 388 -21.59 -15.27 37.33
CA PRO A 388 -20.79 -16.08 38.22
C PRO A 388 -21.26 -17.53 38.17
N GLN A 389 -20.31 -18.46 38.11
CA GLN A 389 -20.59 -19.89 37.99
C GLN A 389 -20.62 -20.55 39.37
N GLY A 390 -21.48 -21.57 39.53
CA GLY A 390 -21.46 -22.42 40.72
C GLY A 390 -20.13 -23.17 40.84
N LEU A 391 -19.65 -23.36 42.07
CA LEU A 391 -18.36 -23.98 42.34
C LEU A 391 -18.55 -25.20 43.25
N LEU A 392 -17.85 -26.28 42.94
CA LEU A 392 -17.63 -27.41 43.85
C LEU A 392 -16.16 -27.38 44.29
N LEU A 393 -15.92 -27.19 45.59
CA LEU A 393 -14.59 -27.04 46.16
C LEU A 393 -14.38 -27.97 47.37
N PRO A 394 -13.18 -28.55 47.54
CA PRO A 394 -12.78 -29.14 48.80
C PRO A 394 -12.67 -28.11 49.93
N VAL A 395 -12.78 -28.56 51.18
CA VAL A 395 -12.51 -27.74 52.37
C VAL A 395 -11.10 -27.12 52.29
N GLY A 396 -11.03 -25.81 52.56
CA GLY A 396 -9.79 -25.02 52.67
C GLY A 396 -9.36 -24.30 51.39
N GLU A 397 -10.06 -24.49 50.27
CA GLU A 397 -9.78 -23.74 49.04
C GLU A 397 -10.40 -22.33 49.06
N THR A 398 -10.04 -21.50 48.08
CA THR A 398 -10.65 -20.19 47.86
C THR A 398 -11.72 -20.31 46.77
N ALA A 399 -12.93 -19.84 47.04
CA ALA A 399 -13.97 -19.70 46.02
C ALA A 399 -13.85 -18.34 45.34
N SER A 400 -13.63 -18.31 44.02
CA SER A 400 -13.54 -17.08 43.24
C SER A 400 -14.71 -16.99 42.26
N PHE A 401 -15.50 -15.93 42.39
CA PHE A 401 -16.64 -15.64 41.53
C PHE A 401 -16.36 -14.36 40.76
N GLN A 402 -16.66 -14.37 39.46
CA GLN A 402 -16.43 -13.21 38.60
C GLN A 402 -17.72 -12.81 37.91
N VAL A 403 -17.85 -11.51 37.68
CA VAL A 403 -18.83 -10.94 36.77
C VAL A 403 -18.16 -10.10 35.69
N SER A 404 -18.73 -10.13 34.50
CA SER A 404 -18.45 -9.12 33.48
C SER A 404 -19.68 -8.24 33.38
N VAL A 405 -19.49 -6.95 33.64
CA VAL A 405 -20.56 -5.96 33.67
C VAL A 405 -20.30 -4.93 32.58
N PHE A 406 -21.36 -4.47 31.95
CA PHE A 406 -21.36 -3.26 31.14
C PHE A 406 -22.47 -2.34 31.64
N GLY A 407 -22.31 -1.03 31.50
CA GLY A 407 -23.35 -0.04 31.78
C GLY A 407 -22.77 1.36 31.77
N THR A 408 -23.63 2.37 31.84
CA THR A 408 -23.17 3.76 31.91
C THR A 408 -22.35 3.98 33.19
N GLU A 409 -21.15 4.53 33.04
CA GLU A 409 -20.28 4.86 34.18
C GLU A 409 -20.84 6.06 34.99
N PRO A 410 -20.62 6.11 36.32
CA PRO A 410 -19.89 5.15 37.12
C PRO A 410 -20.70 3.88 37.47
N LEU A 411 -20.08 2.72 37.35
CA LEU A 411 -20.59 1.43 37.83
C LEU A 411 -20.14 1.14 39.26
N GLU A 412 -21.08 0.77 40.12
CA GLU A 412 -20.85 0.30 41.50
C GLU A 412 -21.18 -1.20 41.60
N LEU A 413 -20.26 -2.01 42.11
CA LEU A 413 -20.46 -3.44 42.33
C LEU A 413 -20.63 -3.76 43.81
N GLN A 414 -21.43 -4.79 44.10
CA GLN A 414 -21.66 -5.27 45.46
C GLN A 414 -21.95 -6.77 45.46
N TRP A 415 -21.08 -7.57 46.06
CA TRP A 415 -21.29 -9.00 46.23
C TRP A 415 -22.12 -9.33 47.48
N GLN A 416 -22.88 -10.43 47.40
CA GLN A 416 -23.70 -10.96 48.50
C GLN A 416 -23.47 -12.45 48.73
N ILE A 417 -23.45 -12.86 50.00
CA ILE A 417 -23.51 -14.26 50.44
C ILE A 417 -24.83 -14.50 51.17
N ASN A 418 -25.61 -15.48 50.72
CA ASN A 418 -26.92 -15.82 51.28
C ASN A 418 -27.85 -14.60 51.41
N GLY A 419 -27.74 -13.66 50.46
CA GLY A 419 -28.50 -12.41 50.40
C GLY A 419 -28.01 -11.28 51.33
N VAL A 420 -26.82 -11.39 51.92
CA VAL A 420 -26.21 -10.38 52.79
C VAL A 420 -25.00 -9.75 52.10
N ASP A 421 -24.93 -8.41 52.07
CA ASP A 421 -23.82 -7.65 51.47
C ASP A 421 -22.48 -7.98 52.14
N VAL A 422 -21.47 -8.22 51.30
CA VAL A 422 -20.09 -8.39 51.74
C VAL A 422 -19.40 -7.02 51.72
N PRO A 423 -18.85 -6.55 52.86
CA PRO A 423 -18.14 -5.27 52.90
C PRO A 423 -16.98 -5.23 51.91
N ASP A 424 -16.75 -4.06 51.30
CA ASP A 424 -15.60 -3.78 50.41
C ASP A 424 -15.49 -4.75 49.21
N SER A 425 -16.63 -5.13 48.61
CA SER A 425 -16.71 -6.03 47.45
C SER A 425 -17.19 -5.31 46.18
N ASP A 426 -16.44 -4.28 45.78
CA ASP A 426 -16.73 -3.37 44.67
C ASP A 426 -16.00 -3.73 43.35
N SER A 427 -15.45 -4.94 43.28
CA SER A 427 -14.72 -5.46 42.13
C SER A 427 -15.56 -6.45 41.32
N THR A 428 -15.22 -6.61 40.04
CA THR A 428 -15.75 -7.67 39.16
C THR A 428 -15.35 -9.06 39.63
N LEU A 429 -14.34 -9.18 40.50
CA LEU A 429 -13.89 -10.43 41.11
C LEU A 429 -14.21 -10.42 42.62
N PHE A 430 -14.82 -11.50 43.12
CA PHE A 430 -15.07 -11.75 44.53
C PHE A 430 -14.45 -13.07 44.98
N GLU A 431 -13.69 -13.03 46.07
CA GLU A 431 -12.99 -14.20 46.60
C GLU A 431 -13.40 -14.48 48.05
N LEU A 432 -13.74 -15.74 48.34
CA LEU A 432 -13.96 -16.28 49.68
C LEU A 432 -12.87 -17.31 49.99
N SER A 433 -11.86 -16.90 50.76
CA SER A 433 -10.74 -17.79 51.14
C SER A 433 -11.13 -18.80 52.23
N ASP A 434 -10.47 -19.97 52.23
CA ASP A 434 -10.53 -20.98 53.28
C ASP A 434 -11.95 -21.51 53.55
N VAL A 435 -12.66 -21.90 52.48
CA VAL A 435 -14.04 -22.38 52.56
C VAL A 435 -14.16 -23.63 53.45
N GLN A 436 -15.17 -23.68 54.30
CA GLN A 436 -15.41 -24.78 55.23
C GLN A 436 -16.68 -25.54 54.85
N LEU A 437 -16.88 -26.75 55.38
CA LEU A 437 -18.13 -27.51 55.20
C LEU A 437 -19.38 -26.73 55.68
N THR A 438 -19.20 -25.71 56.53
CA THR A 438 -20.30 -24.83 56.96
C THR A 438 -20.74 -23.84 55.89
N ASP A 439 -19.94 -23.63 54.86
CA ASP A 439 -20.24 -22.77 53.70
C ASP A 439 -20.93 -23.56 52.57
N ASP A 440 -21.06 -24.89 52.71
CA ASP A 440 -21.75 -25.73 51.74
C ASP A 440 -23.20 -25.27 51.51
N GLY A 441 -23.56 -25.13 50.25
CA GLY A 441 -24.84 -24.61 49.79
C GLY A 441 -24.97 -23.08 49.84
N ALA A 442 -23.89 -22.34 50.14
CA ALA A 442 -23.94 -20.87 50.14
C ALA A 442 -24.32 -20.32 48.77
N GLN A 443 -25.19 -19.31 48.77
CA GLN A 443 -25.70 -18.65 47.57
C GLN A 443 -24.93 -17.35 47.33
N ILE A 444 -24.17 -17.27 46.25
CA ILE A 444 -23.32 -16.14 45.88
C ILE A 444 -23.90 -15.41 44.67
N ARG A 445 -23.93 -14.08 44.73
CA ARG A 445 -24.34 -13.23 43.61
C ARG A 445 -23.71 -11.84 43.70
N CYS A 446 -23.61 -11.16 42.57
CA CYS A 446 -23.17 -9.77 42.47
C CYS A 446 -24.34 -8.87 42.04
N ILE A 447 -24.36 -7.64 42.54
CA ILE A 447 -25.25 -6.58 42.11
C ILE A 447 -24.40 -5.49 41.49
N ALA A 448 -24.67 -5.14 40.24
CA ALA A 448 -24.10 -3.98 39.58
C ALA A 448 -25.12 -2.86 39.56
N THR A 449 -24.72 -1.64 39.93
CA THR A 449 -25.61 -0.47 40.05
C THR A 449 -24.99 0.74 39.38
N ASN A 450 -25.81 1.58 38.75
CA ASN A 450 -25.46 2.93 38.35
C ASN A 450 -26.69 3.86 38.51
N ALA A 451 -26.63 5.07 37.94
CA ALA A 451 -27.73 6.03 38.00
C ALA A 451 -29.02 5.56 37.30
N GLU A 452 -28.91 4.69 36.30
CA GLU A 452 -30.02 4.21 35.47
C GLU A 452 -30.69 2.96 36.06
N GLY A 453 -29.98 2.19 36.89
CA GLY A 453 -30.58 1.07 37.62
C GLY A 453 -29.56 0.11 38.19
N ALA A 454 -29.98 -1.15 38.35
CA ALA A 454 -29.12 -2.21 38.80
C ALA A 454 -29.48 -3.53 38.13
N ASP A 455 -28.49 -4.39 37.95
CA ASP A 455 -28.66 -5.79 37.57
C ASP A 455 -28.06 -6.69 38.64
N THR A 456 -28.65 -7.86 38.80
CA THR A 456 -28.24 -8.85 39.79
C THR A 456 -27.91 -10.13 39.05
N SER A 457 -26.71 -10.63 39.27
CA SER A 457 -26.27 -11.87 38.67
C SER A 457 -27.17 -13.04 39.08
N VAL A 458 -27.11 -14.12 38.31
CA VAL A 458 -27.60 -15.42 38.74
C VAL A 458 -26.92 -15.84 40.05
N VAL A 459 -27.60 -16.70 40.80
CA VAL A 459 -27.05 -17.27 42.02
C VAL A 459 -26.10 -18.40 41.66
N ALA A 460 -24.82 -18.21 41.96
CA ALA A 460 -23.83 -19.27 41.98
C ALA A 460 -23.93 -20.02 43.33
N ILE A 461 -24.07 -21.35 43.27
CA ILE A 461 -24.05 -22.19 44.47
C ILE A 461 -22.62 -22.61 44.75
N LEU A 462 -22.13 -22.31 45.95
CA LEU A 462 -20.90 -22.87 46.48
C LEU A 462 -21.23 -24.21 47.16
N SER A 463 -20.73 -25.30 46.60
CA SER A 463 -20.78 -26.64 47.21
C SER A 463 -19.41 -26.95 47.80
N VAL A 464 -19.36 -27.34 49.08
CA VAL A 464 -18.10 -27.65 49.79
C VAL A 464 -18.11 -29.09 50.26
N THR A 465 -17.10 -29.86 49.86
CA THR A 465 -16.96 -31.30 50.17
C THR A 465 -15.66 -31.58 50.92
N ASP A 466 -15.59 -32.70 51.64
CA ASP A 466 -14.34 -33.23 52.21
C ASP A 466 -13.59 -34.16 51.24
N ASN A 467 -14.19 -34.45 50.08
CA ASN A 467 -13.57 -35.18 48.98
C ASN A 467 -12.37 -34.40 48.40
N GLN A 468 -11.36 -35.12 47.93
CA GLN A 468 -10.15 -34.52 47.37
C GLN A 468 -10.23 -34.45 45.85
N ARG A 469 -9.50 -33.51 45.24
CA ARG A 469 -9.43 -33.45 43.79
C ARG A 469 -8.63 -34.65 43.25
N PRO A 470 -9.02 -35.22 42.10
CA PRO A 470 -8.24 -36.27 41.46
C PRO A 470 -6.84 -35.78 41.08
N LEU A 471 -5.92 -36.72 40.93
CA LEU A 471 -4.53 -36.48 40.56
C LEU A 471 -4.29 -36.98 39.12
N PRO A 472 -4.52 -36.14 38.09
CA PRO A 472 -4.13 -36.47 36.73
C PRO A 472 -2.60 -36.50 36.59
N GLN A 473 -2.12 -37.41 35.76
CA GLN A 473 -0.72 -37.57 35.41
C GLN A 473 -0.60 -37.80 33.90
N ILE A 474 0.19 -36.97 33.23
CA ILE A 474 0.58 -37.16 31.84
C ILE A 474 1.82 -38.07 31.82
N ASP A 475 1.71 -39.20 31.13
CA ASP A 475 2.77 -40.21 30.99
C ASP A 475 3.60 -40.00 29.72
N GLN A 476 2.97 -39.51 28.65
CA GLN A 476 3.62 -39.07 27.40
C GLN A 476 2.96 -37.77 26.89
N PRO A 477 3.73 -36.85 26.28
CA PRO A 477 5.20 -36.85 26.25
C PRO A 477 5.78 -36.67 27.66
N THR A 478 7.10 -36.81 27.82
CA THR A 478 7.77 -36.54 29.12
C THR A 478 8.25 -35.10 29.20
N ALA A 479 8.38 -34.56 30.41
CA ALA A 479 8.88 -33.21 30.61
C ALA A 479 10.27 -33.00 29.98
N GLY A 480 10.41 -31.94 29.19
CA GLY A 480 11.62 -31.63 28.41
C GLY A 480 11.72 -32.34 27.06
N SER A 481 10.67 -33.05 26.63
CA SER A 481 10.58 -33.51 25.24
C SER A 481 10.59 -32.30 24.31
N LEU A 482 11.35 -32.41 23.23
CA LEU A 482 11.33 -31.46 22.12
C LEU A 482 10.51 -32.04 20.97
N PHE A 483 9.96 -31.18 20.14
CA PHE A 483 9.32 -31.58 18.89
C PHE A 483 9.99 -30.93 17.68
N ARG A 484 9.93 -31.60 16.55
CA ARG A 484 10.26 -31.09 15.21
C ARG A 484 8.97 -30.97 14.41
N ALA A 485 8.97 -30.09 13.42
CA ALA A 485 7.92 -30.08 12.43
C ALA A 485 7.90 -31.43 11.67
N GLY A 486 6.70 -31.98 11.47
CA GLY A 486 6.48 -33.32 10.93
C GLY A 486 6.53 -34.47 11.96
N ASP A 487 6.89 -34.20 13.22
CA ASP A 487 6.83 -35.21 14.27
C ASP A 487 5.37 -35.61 14.58
N VAL A 488 5.19 -36.84 15.04
CA VAL A 488 3.93 -37.29 15.65
C VAL A 488 4.11 -37.27 17.17
N ILE A 489 3.45 -36.32 17.83
CA ILE A 489 3.39 -36.21 19.29
C ILE A 489 2.37 -37.22 19.80
N THR A 490 2.84 -38.27 20.48
CA THR A 490 1.98 -39.18 21.24
C THR A 490 1.70 -38.60 22.62
N PHE A 491 0.42 -38.47 22.98
CA PHE A 491 0.00 -38.10 24.33
C PHE A 491 -0.71 -39.26 25.03
N SER A 492 -0.43 -39.47 26.32
CA SER A 492 -1.11 -40.47 27.13
C SER A 492 -1.00 -40.16 28.61
N GLY A 493 -1.93 -40.67 29.42
CA GLY A 493 -1.95 -40.41 30.85
C GLY A 493 -3.02 -41.20 31.59
N GLN A 494 -3.06 -40.97 32.89
CA GLN A 494 -3.94 -41.63 33.84
C GLN A 494 -4.28 -40.68 34.99
N ALA A 495 -5.27 -41.05 35.81
CA ALA A 495 -5.58 -40.31 37.01
C ALA A 495 -5.92 -41.24 38.17
N THR A 496 -5.58 -40.79 39.38
CA THR A 496 -5.99 -41.45 40.63
C THR A 496 -6.70 -40.47 41.52
N ASP A 497 -7.77 -40.91 42.15
CA ASP A 497 -8.48 -40.19 43.19
C ASP A 497 -8.24 -40.89 44.54
N PRO A 498 -8.03 -40.15 45.66
CA PRO A 498 -7.76 -40.78 46.96
C PRO A 498 -8.93 -41.62 47.50
N GLU A 499 -10.16 -41.26 47.15
CA GLU A 499 -11.39 -41.90 47.60
C GLU A 499 -11.86 -43.01 46.63
N GLU A 500 -11.67 -42.83 45.32
CA GLU A 500 -12.13 -43.77 44.27
C GLU A 500 -11.05 -44.72 43.71
N GLY A 501 -9.77 -44.40 43.91
CA GLY A 501 -8.65 -45.15 43.31
C GLY A 501 -8.37 -44.74 41.86
N THR A 502 -8.08 -45.69 40.96
CA THR A 502 -7.77 -45.37 39.55
C THR A 502 -9.04 -45.02 38.77
N LEU A 503 -9.05 -43.87 38.11
CA LEU A 503 -10.19 -43.41 37.32
C LEU A 503 -10.21 -44.04 35.90
N PRO A 504 -11.40 -44.33 35.34
CA PRO A 504 -11.54 -44.86 33.98
C PRO A 504 -11.32 -43.77 32.91
N ALA A 505 -11.18 -44.17 31.64
CA ALA A 505 -10.99 -43.24 30.53
C ALA A 505 -12.13 -42.21 30.38
N ASP A 506 -13.37 -42.59 30.70
CA ASP A 506 -14.55 -41.72 30.67
C ASP A 506 -14.46 -40.54 31.66
N ALA A 507 -13.56 -40.62 32.65
CA ALA A 507 -13.28 -39.55 33.61
C ALA A 507 -12.16 -38.59 33.15
N LEU A 508 -11.53 -38.86 32.00
CA LEU A 508 -10.39 -38.09 31.48
C LEU A 508 -10.82 -37.27 30.26
N THR A 509 -10.35 -36.03 30.21
CA THR A 509 -10.52 -35.13 29.06
C THR A 509 -9.19 -34.50 28.69
N TRP A 510 -8.81 -34.61 27.43
CA TRP A 510 -7.61 -34.01 26.86
C TRP A 510 -7.93 -32.72 26.12
N ARG A 511 -7.03 -31.74 26.19
CA ARG A 511 -7.02 -30.55 25.34
C ARG A 511 -5.57 -30.24 24.99
N ILE A 512 -5.29 -29.85 23.76
CA ILE A 512 -3.95 -29.40 23.37
C ILE A 512 -4.08 -28.01 22.78
N ASP A 513 -3.36 -27.06 23.37
CA ASP A 513 -3.28 -25.70 22.87
C ASP A 513 -1.92 -25.56 22.18
N TRP A 514 -1.91 -24.86 21.05
CA TRP A 514 -0.71 -24.45 20.35
C TRP A 514 -0.51 -22.95 20.56
N HIS A 515 0.64 -22.60 21.12
CA HIS A 515 0.96 -21.23 21.49
C HIS A 515 1.97 -20.64 20.51
N HIS A 516 1.84 -19.33 20.26
CA HIS A 516 2.87 -18.52 19.61
C HIS A 516 2.78 -17.05 20.07
N ASP A 517 3.94 -16.43 20.29
CA ASP A 517 4.07 -15.05 20.80
C ASP A 517 3.05 -14.70 21.92
N ALA A 518 2.08 -13.82 21.65
CA ALA A 518 1.10 -13.35 22.62
C ALA A 518 -0.23 -14.12 22.65
N HIS A 519 -0.52 -15.02 21.69
CA HIS A 519 -1.83 -15.67 21.56
C HIS A 519 -1.78 -17.20 21.34
N THR A 520 -2.96 -17.83 21.20
CA THR A 520 -3.10 -19.29 21.24
C THR A 520 -4.14 -19.83 20.28
N HIS A 521 -3.77 -20.88 19.55
CA HIS A 521 -4.64 -21.63 18.66
C HIS A 521 -5.03 -22.99 19.27
N PRO A 522 -6.25 -23.50 19.06
CA PRO A 522 -6.61 -24.87 19.44
C PRO A 522 -5.84 -25.91 18.59
N GLY A 523 -4.96 -26.70 19.20
CA GLY A 523 -4.29 -27.83 18.52
C GLY A 523 -5.09 -29.13 18.57
N LEU A 524 -5.84 -29.35 19.64
CA LEU A 524 -6.84 -30.41 19.80
C LEU A 524 -7.90 -29.94 20.80
N GLY A 525 -9.16 -29.88 20.36
CA GLY A 525 -10.29 -29.58 21.24
C GLY A 525 -10.51 -30.62 22.35
N PRO A 526 -11.40 -30.35 23.32
CA PRO A 526 -11.69 -31.27 24.42
C PRO A 526 -12.10 -32.66 23.92
N LEU A 527 -11.28 -33.67 24.21
CA LEU A 527 -11.53 -35.07 23.83
C LEU A 527 -11.60 -35.95 25.08
N SER A 528 -12.80 -36.41 25.40
CA SER A 528 -13.09 -37.25 26.58
C SER A 528 -13.16 -38.74 26.23
N GLY A 529 -13.03 -39.60 27.24
CA GLY A 529 -13.24 -41.05 27.08
C GLY A 529 -12.03 -41.83 26.58
N ILE A 530 -10.83 -41.24 26.61
CA ILE A 530 -9.59 -41.86 26.11
C ILE A 530 -8.42 -41.69 27.09
N PHE A 531 -7.51 -42.67 27.09
CA PHE A 531 -6.26 -42.59 27.85
C PHE A 531 -5.13 -41.85 27.11
N GLY A 532 -5.27 -41.62 25.80
CA GLY A 532 -4.24 -41.00 24.96
C GLY A 532 -4.55 -41.03 23.46
N GLY A 533 -3.70 -40.38 22.68
CA GLY A 533 -3.83 -40.20 21.23
C GLY A 533 -2.54 -39.67 20.58
N GLU A 534 -2.67 -39.18 19.35
CA GLU A 534 -1.55 -38.67 18.54
C GLU A 534 -1.92 -37.33 17.88
N LEU A 535 -0.95 -36.42 17.78
CA LEU A 535 -1.04 -35.14 17.07
C LEU A 535 0.16 -35.02 16.13
N THR A 536 -0.05 -34.70 14.85
CA THR A 536 1.05 -34.48 13.89
C THR A 536 1.40 -33.00 13.86
N VAL A 537 2.68 -32.66 14.04
CA VAL A 537 3.16 -31.28 13.93
C VAL A 537 3.21 -30.87 12.46
N PRO A 538 2.58 -29.75 12.07
CA PRO A 538 2.66 -29.24 10.70
C PRO A 538 4.10 -28.99 10.23
N VAL A 539 4.34 -29.14 8.93
CA VAL A 539 5.64 -28.85 8.29
C VAL A 539 5.65 -27.53 7.52
N VAL A 540 4.55 -26.80 7.54
CA VAL A 540 4.33 -25.50 6.87
C VAL A 540 3.54 -24.59 7.83
N ASN A 541 3.38 -23.32 7.45
CA ASN A 541 2.63 -22.25 8.14
C ASN A 541 3.43 -21.48 9.18
N GLU A 542 3.72 -22.06 10.34
CA GLU A 542 4.38 -21.28 11.40
C GLU A 542 5.89 -21.39 11.38
N THR A 543 6.54 -20.24 11.27
CA THR A 543 8.00 -20.14 11.16
C THR A 543 8.65 -19.39 12.32
N ASP A 544 7.85 -18.83 13.22
CA ASP A 544 8.30 -18.19 14.45
C ASP A 544 8.98 -19.23 15.37
N PRO A 545 10.15 -18.89 15.93
CA PRO A 545 10.81 -19.76 16.90
C PRO A 545 10.14 -19.82 18.28
N ASP A 546 9.29 -18.86 18.65
CA ASP A 546 8.61 -18.77 19.94
C ASP A 546 7.22 -19.43 19.91
N VAL A 547 7.25 -20.74 19.68
CA VAL A 547 6.06 -21.59 19.59
C VAL A 547 6.16 -22.73 20.58
N TRP A 548 5.04 -23.23 21.11
CA TRP A 548 5.04 -24.45 21.93
C TRP A 548 3.68 -25.13 21.98
N TYR A 549 3.66 -26.42 22.32
CA TYR A 549 2.40 -27.13 22.61
C TYR A 549 2.23 -27.24 24.12
N ARG A 550 1.02 -26.95 24.58
CA ARG A 550 0.59 -27.21 25.96
C ARG A 550 -0.50 -28.26 25.97
N ILE A 551 -0.17 -29.42 26.52
CA ILE A 551 -1.04 -30.59 26.57
C ILE A 551 -1.68 -30.65 27.95
N TYR A 552 -3.00 -30.46 28.00
CA TYR A 552 -3.80 -30.51 29.21
C TYR A 552 -4.43 -31.89 29.39
N LEU A 553 -4.39 -32.39 30.62
CA LEU A 553 -5.17 -33.54 31.08
C LEU A 553 -6.02 -33.12 32.27
N THR A 554 -7.33 -33.13 32.07
CA THR A 554 -8.32 -32.92 33.12
C THR A 554 -8.88 -34.26 33.54
N ALA A 555 -8.82 -34.55 34.84
CA ALA A 555 -9.53 -35.68 35.45
C ALA A 555 -10.69 -35.15 36.28
N THR A 556 -11.85 -35.80 36.18
CA THR A 556 -13.05 -35.46 36.97
C THR A 556 -13.55 -36.72 37.66
N ASP A 557 -13.72 -36.67 38.98
CA ASP A 557 -14.24 -37.79 39.76
C ASP A 557 -15.78 -37.92 39.65
N THR A 558 -16.38 -38.87 40.36
CA THR A 558 -17.84 -39.08 40.29
C THR A 558 -18.67 -38.02 41.02
N GLU A 559 -18.07 -37.23 41.91
CA GLU A 559 -18.72 -36.09 42.58
C GLU A 559 -18.64 -34.80 41.75
N GLY A 560 -17.78 -34.78 40.72
CA GLY A 560 -17.58 -33.65 39.82
C GLY A 560 -16.38 -32.77 40.20
N LEU A 561 -15.56 -33.15 41.18
CA LEU A 561 -14.29 -32.46 41.42
C LEU A 561 -13.34 -32.77 40.29
N SER A 562 -12.79 -31.70 39.73
CA SER A 562 -11.81 -31.81 38.65
C SER A 562 -10.46 -31.26 39.07
N LYS A 563 -9.41 -31.80 38.44
CA LYS A 563 -8.09 -31.20 38.44
C LYS A 563 -7.54 -31.29 37.04
N THR A 564 -6.91 -30.21 36.62
CA THR A 564 -6.16 -30.16 35.37
C THR A 564 -4.68 -30.13 35.70
N THR A 565 -3.91 -30.97 35.03
CA THR A 565 -2.46 -30.80 34.91
C THR A 565 -2.15 -30.51 33.45
N PHE A 566 -0.98 -29.94 33.19
CA PHE A 566 -0.50 -29.75 31.84
C PHE A 566 0.97 -30.11 31.73
N LEU A 567 1.38 -30.36 30.50
CA LEU A 567 2.77 -30.49 30.11
C LEU A 567 3.03 -29.64 28.87
N GLU A 568 4.15 -28.93 28.89
CA GLU A 568 4.63 -28.19 27.73
C GLU A 568 5.77 -28.94 27.06
N ILE A 569 5.75 -28.91 25.73
CA ILE A 569 6.85 -29.34 24.89
C ILE A 569 7.24 -28.19 23.97
N PHE A 570 8.54 -27.99 23.82
CA PHE A 570 9.11 -26.87 23.08
C PHE A 570 9.76 -27.36 21.78
N PRO A 571 9.89 -26.49 20.78
CA PRO A 571 10.48 -26.84 19.50
C PRO A 571 11.98 -27.14 19.66
N GLU A 572 12.49 -28.09 18.88
CA GLU A 572 13.92 -28.11 18.58
C GLU A 572 14.22 -27.02 17.57
N LEU A 573 15.10 -26.08 17.93
CA LEU A 573 15.45 -24.94 17.10
C LEU A 573 16.84 -25.11 16.45
N ALA A 574 16.98 -24.62 15.23
CA ALA A 574 18.24 -24.47 14.53
C ALA A 574 18.35 -23.07 13.89
N THR A 575 19.56 -22.60 13.61
CA THR A 575 19.78 -21.25 13.08
C THR A 575 19.71 -21.22 11.55
N LEU A 576 18.90 -20.32 11.00
CA LEU A 576 18.94 -19.88 9.61
C LEU A 576 19.83 -18.64 9.51
N GLU A 577 20.89 -18.71 8.70
CA GLU A 577 21.75 -17.59 8.35
C GLU A 577 21.56 -17.27 6.86
N VAL A 578 21.11 -16.05 6.58
CA VAL A 578 20.95 -15.52 5.23
C VAL A 578 22.02 -14.47 4.97
N ASN A 579 23.03 -14.84 4.20
CA ASN A 579 24.11 -13.96 3.77
C ASN A 579 23.75 -13.30 2.43
N GLY A 580 24.25 -12.09 2.17
CA GLY A 580 24.01 -11.46 0.87
C GLY A 580 24.57 -10.06 0.79
N THR A 581 24.12 -9.32 -0.22
CA THR A 581 24.54 -7.94 -0.47
C THR A 581 23.84 -7.00 0.50
N THR A 582 24.61 -6.28 1.33
CA THR A 582 24.07 -5.24 2.21
C THR A 582 23.34 -4.16 1.41
N GLY A 583 22.16 -3.77 1.86
CA GLY A 583 21.30 -2.82 1.16
C GLY A 583 20.44 -3.44 0.05
N VAL A 584 20.56 -4.76 -0.19
CA VAL A 584 19.57 -5.52 -0.96
C VAL A 584 18.72 -6.32 0.01
N PRO A 585 17.43 -5.99 0.19
CA PRO A 585 16.56 -6.74 1.07
C PRO A 585 16.27 -8.14 0.50
N ILE A 586 15.90 -9.07 1.37
CA ILE A 586 15.47 -10.42 1.01
C ILE A 586 14.14 -10.71 1.69
N ASN A 587 13.23 -11.39 0.99
CA ASN A 587 12.01 -11.86 1.61
C ASN A 587 12.25 -13.23 2.24
N ILE A 588 11.90 -13.39 3.52
CA ILE A 588 11.99 -14.62 4.29
C ILE A 588 10.60 -14.89 4.86
N ASP A 589 9.96 -15.95 4.37
CA ASP A 589 8.66 -16.44 4.80
C ASP A 589 7.53 -15.40 4.73
N GLY A 590 7.62 -14.44 3.82
CA GLY A 590 6.63 -13.37 3.62
C GLY A 590 7.13 -12.01 4.09
N LEU A 591 8.14 -12.01 4.96
CA LEU A 591 8.64 -10.82 5.62
C LEU A 591 9.94 -10.32 4.98
N VAL A 592 9.97 -9.04 4.62
CA VAL A 592 11.17 -8.39 4.09
C VAL A 592 12.18 -8.16 5.22
N ARG A 593 13.43 -8.59 5.00
CA ARG A 593 14.54 -8.49 5.96
C ARG A 593 15.79 -7.95 5.26
N GLU A 594 16.56 -7.14 5.99
CA GLU A 594 17.86 -6.65 5.52
C GLU A 594 18.93 -7.72 5.61
N GLN A 595 19.86 -7.74 4.64
CA GLN A 595 20.96 -8.70 4.61
C GLN A 595 22.26 -8.11 5.18
N PRO A 596 23.06 -8.89 5.94
CA PRO A 596 22.81 -10.28 6.34
C PRO A 596 21.78 -10.39 7.47
N TYR A 597 21.04 -11.50 7.48
CA TYR A 597 20.01 -11.80 8.47
C TYR A 597 20.26 -13.14 9.15
N SER A 598 19.92 -13.25 10.44
CA SER A 598 19.99 -14.51 11.18
C SER A 598 18.81 -14.64 12.12
N THR A 599 18.18 -15.81 12.14
CA THR A 599 17.08 -16.13 13.05
C THR A 599 17.10 -17.59 13.48
N ALA A 600 16.45 -17.88 14.61
CA ALA A 600 16.14 -19.25 15.00
C ALA A 600 14.94 -19.77 14.19
N SER A 601 14.88 -21.07 13.97
CA SER A 601 13.82 -21.74 13.21
C SER A 601 13.55 -23.10 13.81
N LEU A 602 12.27 -23.49 13.89
CA LEU A 602 11.87 -24.87 14.17
C LEU A 602 12.55 -25.84 13.19
N VAL A 603 13.14 -26.92 13.70
CA VAL A 603 13.71 -27.98 12.86
C VAL A 603 12.59 -28.73 12.14
N GLY A 604 12.78 -29.00 10.85
CA GLY A 604 11.81 -29.70 10.01
C GLY A 604 10.66 -28.82 9.51
N ILE A 605 10.66 -27.51 9.78
CA ILE A 605 9.69 -26.57 9.19
C ILE A 605 10.14 -26.14 7.80
N GLN A 606 9.20 -25.97 6.89
CA GLN A 606 9.47 -25.40 5.59
C GLN A 606 9.77 -23.91 5.72
N ARG A 607 10.93 -23.49 5.23
CA ARG A 607 11.31 -22.09 5.04
C ARG A 607 11.29 -21.75 3.57
N THR A 608 10.80 -20.57 3.22
CA THR A 608 10.77 -20.04 1.85
C THR A 608 11.44 -18.69 1.81
N LEU A 609 12.47 -18.56 0.99
CA LEU A 609 13.19 -17.32 0.77
C LEU A 609 12.96 -16.88 -0.67
N GLN A 610 12.80 -15.57 -0.88
CA GLN A 610 12.76 -14.98 -2.21
C GLN A 610 13.75 -13.82 -2.29
N ALA A 611 14.71 -13.96 -3.20
CA ALA A 611 15.62 -12.89 -3.57
C ALA A 611 14.94 -11.98 -4.62
N PRO A 612 14.95 -10.64 -4.48
CA PRO A 612 14.49 -9.78 -5.56
C PRO A 612 15.28 -10.06 -6.84
N MET A 613 14.59 -10.34 -7.95
CA MET A 613 15.24 -10.53 -9.25
C MET A 613 16.06 -9.31 -9.67
N VAL A 614 15.52 -8.12 -9.40
CA VAL A 614 16.18 -6.82 -9.61
C VAL A 614 15.99 -5.99 -8.34
N HIS A 615 17.05 -5.35 -7.86
CA HIS A 615 16.96 -4.35 -6.79
C HIS A 615 17.79 -3.12 -7.14
N PHE A 616 17.22 -1.92 -7.00
CA PHE A 616 17.91 -0.66 -7.26
C PHE A 616 18.26 0.00 -5.93
N ALA A 617 19.55 0.19 -5.65
CA ALA A 617 20.02 0.91 -4.47
C ALA A 617 20.99 2.02 -4.88
N ALA A 618 20.66 3.25 -4.49
CA ALA A 618 21.43 4.47 -4.81
C ALA A 618 21.75 4.62 -6.31
N ASP A 619 22.99 4.30 -6.70
CA ASP A 619 23.59 4.40 -8.03
C ASP A 619 23.85 3.03 -8.67
N THR A 620 23.29 1.95 -8.11
CA THR A 620 23.56 0.57 -8.55
C THR A 620 22.28 -0.26 -8.68
N ALA A 621 22.15 -1.00 -9.78
CA ALA A 621 21.17 -2.06 -9.96
C ALA A 621 21.80 -3.42 -9.66
N TYR A 622 21.17 -4.22 -8.80
CA TYR A 622 21.57 -5.57 -8.46
C TYR A 622 20.63 -6.56 -9.15
N PHE A 623 21.18 -7.50 -9.90
CA PHE A 623 20.45 -8.56 -10.57
C PHE A 623 20.78 -9.91 -9.94
N PHE A 624 19.76 -10.62 -9.47
CA PHE A 624 19.95 -11.94 -8.87
C PHE A 624 20.51 -12.92 -9.89
N GLN A 625 21.55 -13.65 -9.51
CA GLN A 625 22.19 -14.66 -10.35
C GLN A 625 21.77 -16.07 -9.93
N ASN A 626 22.03 -16.38 -8.66
CA ASN A 626 21.75 -17.67 -8.06
C ASN A 626 21.90 -17.61 -6.54
N TRP A 627 21.42 -18.64 -5.88
CA TRP A 627 21.72 -18.90 -4.48
C TRP A 627 23.12 -19.52 -4.33
N THR A 628 23.73 -19.42 -3.15
CA THR A 628 25.05 -20.01 -2.83
C THR A 628 25.13 -21.51 -3.02
N ASP A 629 24.00 -22.22 -3.11
CA ASP A 629 23.93 -23.65 -3.42
C ASP A 629 23.78 -23.97 -4.92
N GLY A 630 23.73 -22.93 -5.76
CA GLY A 630 23.63 -23.03 -7.21
C GLY A 630 22.22 -22.94 -7.77
N THR A 631 21.19 -22.80 -6.93
CA THR A 631 19.80 -22.67 -7.39
C THR A 631 19.59 -21.37 -8.17
N LEU A 632 18.97 -21.46 -9.35
CA LEU A 632 18.82 -20.34 -10.30
C LEU A 632 17.50 -19.57 -10.17
N THR A 633 16.50 -20.13 -9.51
CA THR A 633 15.23 -19.44 -9.24
C THR A 633 15.42 -18.43 -8.12
N ASP A 634 14.76 -17.28 -8.20
CA ASP A 634 14.71 -16.29 -7.10
C ASP A 634 14.11 -16.87 -5.84
N ILE A 635 13.24 -17.86 -5.98
CA ILE A 635 12.59 -18.53 -4.86
C ILE A 635 13.38 -19.78 -4.48
N GLN A 636 13.55 -19.97 -3.19
CA GLN A 636 14.17 -21.14 -2.58
C GLN A 636 13.33 -21.62 -1.40
N SER A 637 12.87 -22.87 -1.46
CA SER A 637 12.19 -23.52 -0.33
C SER A 637 12.95 -24.73 0.17
N PHE A 638 13.01 -24.94 1.48
CA PHE A 638 13.66 -26.09 2.09
C PHE A 638 13.09 -26.40 3.47
N GLN A 639 13.19 -27.67 3.86
CA GLN A 639 12.96 -28.08 5.25
C GLN A 639 14.17 -27.73 6.11
N MET A 640 13.94 -27.10 7.25
CA MET A 640 15.01 -26.64 8.13
C MET A 640 15.79 -27.83 8.73
N PRO A 641 17.10 -27.98 8.47
CA PRO A 641 17.88 -29.07 9.02
C PRO A 641 18.25 -28.83 10.50
N ASP A 642 18.45 -29.91 11.25
CA ASP A 642 18.89 -29.86 12.66
C ASP A 642 20.30 -29.27 12.84
N THR A 643 21.13 -29.28 11.80
CA THR A 643 22.45 -28.64 11.79
C THR A 643 22.41 -27.12 11.61
N GLY A 644 21.25 -26.53 11.32
CA GLY A 644 21.14 -25.17 10.82
C GLY A 644 21.43 -25.06 9.32
N LYS A 645 21.08 -23.91 8.72
CA LYS A 645 21.29 -23.65 7.29
C LYS A 645 21.89 -22.27 7.07
N VAL A 646 22.96 -22.23 6.28
CA VAL A 646 23.56 -21.00 5.75
C VAL A 646 23.26 -20.94 4.27
N ILE A 647 22.67 -19.85 3.81
CA ILE A 647 22.33 -19.62 2.42
C ILE A 647 22.54 -18.15 2.08
N GLY A 648 22.85 -17.83 0.82
CA GLY A 648 22.86 -16.44 0.40
C GLY A 648 22.47 -16.21 -1.04
N ALA A 649 21.91 -15.04 -1.31
CA ALA A 649 21.56 -14.60 -2.65
C ALA A 649 22.77 -13.88 -3.28
N LEU A 650 23.18 -14.31 -4.47
CA LEU A 650 24.30 -13.73 -5.21
C LEU A 650 23.76 -12.81 -6.30
N TYR A 651 24.35 -11.61 -6.40
CA TYR A 651 23.93 -10.58 -7.34
C TYR A 651 25.07 -10.14 -8.24
N GLU A 652 24.73 -9.81 -9.48
CA GLU A 652 25.55 -9.01 -10.38
C GLU A 652 25.13 -7.55 -10.28
N SER A 653 26.08 -6.62 -10.19
CA SER A 653 25.81 -5.20 -10.01
C SER A 653 26.09 -4.41 -11.28
N PHE A 654 25.19 -3.50 -11.65
CA PHE A 654 25.30 -2.59 -12.79
C PHE A 654 25.17 -1.13 -12.33
N PRO A 655 26.06 -0.22 -12.72
CA PRO A 655 25.91 1.19 -12.37
C PRO A 655 24.68 1.81 -13.06
N LEU A 656 23.92 2.61 -12.33
CA LEU A 656 22.85 3.44 -12.86
C LEU A 656 23.40 4.79 -13.33
N GLY A 657 22.70 5.41 -14.28
CA GLY A 657 23.01 6.75 -14.73
C GLY A 657 22.72 7.83 -13.69
N GLN A 658 23.26 9.02 -13.98
CA GLN A 658 23.14 10.23 -13.16
C GLN A 658 22.42 11.36 -13.92
N GLY A 659 21.63 10.98 -14.93
CA GLY A 659 20.93 11.90 -15.80
C GLY A 659 19.87 12.76 -15.12
N ILE A 660 19.53 13.83 -15.81
CA ILE A 660 18.56 14.84 -15.34
C ILE A 660 17.45 15.09 -16.36
N GLY A 661 17.42 14.37 -17.49
CA GLY A 661 16.43 14.52 -18.56
C GLY A 661 17.01 14.69 -19.95
N LEU A 662 16.15 15.03 -20.91
CA LEU A 662 16.54 15.39 -22.27
C LEU A 662 16.36 16.89 -22.51
N TYR A 663 17.18 17.45 -23.39
CA TYR A 663 17.05 18.83 -23.83
C TYR A 663 15.90 18.96 -24.83
N GLY A 664 14.83 19.61 -24.43
CA GLY A 664 13.64 19.87 -25.22
C GLY A 664 13.69 21.23 -25.91
N GLU A 665 13.47 21.23 -27.22
CA GLU A 665 13.29 22.40 -28.07
C GLU A 665 11.83 22.41 -28.57
N TYR A 666 11.11 23.49 -28.32
CA TYR A 666 9.67 23.59 -28.59
C TYR A 666 9.41 24.69 -29.62
N PHE A 667 8.64 24.38 -30.66
CA PHE A 667 8.49 25.20 -31.85
C PHE A 667 7.01 25.55 -32.08
N ASP A 668 6.71 26.83 -32.30
CA ASP A 668 5.51 27.26 -33.04
C ASP A 668 5.75 26.90 -34.51
N ASP A 669 5.11 25.83 -34.99
CA ASP A 669 5.53 25.09 -36.18
C ASP A 669 4.35 24.80 -37.12
N PRO A 670 3.76 25.82 -37.76
CA PRO A 670 2.61 25.66 -38.64
C PRO A 670 2.87 24.79 -39.88
N GLU A 671 4.14 24.59 -40.25
CA GLU A 671 4.55 23.73 -41.37
C GLU A 671 4.97 22.31 -40.92
N LEU A 672 5.04 22.07 -39.60
CA LEU A 672 5.37 20.79 -38.94
C LEU A 672 6.70 20.19 -39.44
N ASP A 673 7.69 21.07 -39.69
CA ASP A 673 8.96 20.73 -40.31
C ASP A 673 10.18 20.93 -39.41
N LEU A 674 9.99 21.46 -38.19
CA LEU A 674 11.03 21.68 -37.19
C LEU A 674 12.20 22.58 -37.69
N LEU A 675 11.98 23.44 -38.71
CA LEU A 675 13.00 24.32 -39.29
C LEU A 675 13.03 25.74 -38.69
N GLY A 676 12.04 26.10 -37.87
CA GLY A 676 11.96 27.38 -37.16
C GLY A 676 12.93 27.51 -35.97
N ALA A 677 12.96 28.69 -35.34
CA ALA A 677 13.65 28.87 -34.06
C ALA A 677 12.75 28.39 -32.91
N PRO A 678 13.28 27.65 -31.91
CA PRO A 678 12.49 27.22 -30.77
C PRO A 678 11.99 28.44 -29.99
N GLN A 679 10.73 28.42 -29.59
CA GLN A 679 10.10 29.44 -28.76
C GLN A 679 10.32 29.19 -27.26
N LEU A 680 10.54 27.92 -26.90
CA LEU A 680 10.84 27.48 -25.54
C LEU A 680 11.92 26.40 -25.58
N THR A 681 12.85 26.43 -24.63
CA THR A 681 13.81 25.36 -24.39
C THR A 681 13.86 25.03 -22.89
N ARG A 682 14.00 23.75 -22.55
CA ARG A 682 14.17 23.30 -21.15
C ARG A 682 14.72 21.88 -21.08
N ILE A 683 15.09 21.45 -19.87
CA ILE A 683 15.36 20.04 -19.58
C ILE A 683 14.06 19.38 -19.15
N ASP A 684 13.63 18.37 -19.89
CA ASP A 684 12.51 17.53 -19.54
C ASP A 684 13.04 16.27 -18.87
N SER A 685 12.84 16.18 -17.55
CA SER A 685 13.38 15.11 -16.71
C SER A 685 12.92 13.73 -17.17
N ILE A 686 11.70 13.64 -17.68
CA ILE A 686 11.13 12.47 -18.35
C ILE A 686 10.27 12.94 -19.53
N ILE A 687 9.99 12.05 -20.48
CA ILE A 687 9.04 12.32 -21.55
C ILE A 687 7.73 11.60 -21.25
N TYR A 688 6.85 12.32 -20.54
CA TYR A 688 5.47 11.93 -20.24
C TYR A 688 4.64 13.20 -20.18
N PHE A 689 3.94 13.51 -21.27
CA PHE A 689 3.17 14.74 -21.41
C PHE A 689 1.75 14.43 -21.88
N LEU A 690 0.78 14.98 -21.15
CA LEU A 690 -0.65 14.92 -21.44
C LEU A 690 -1.19 16.35 -21.39
N TRP A 691 -1.09 17.09 -22.49
CA TRP A 691 -1.54 18.48 -22.55
C TRP A 691 -3.04 18.59 -22.82
N GLY A 692 -3.68 17.53 -23.32
CA GLY A 692 -5.10 17.58 -23.68
C GLY A 692 -5.31 18.60 -24.79
N ASP A 693 -6.36 19.41 -24.74
CA ASP A 693 -6.62 20.44 -25.75
C ASP A 693 -5.74 21.71 -25.61
N GLY A 694 -4.58 21.62 -24.94
CA GLY A 694 -3.70 22.74 -24.63
C GLY A 694 -2.25 22.51 -25.05
N SER A 695 -1.34 23.41 -24.67
CA SER A 695 0.06 23.39 -25.12
C SER A 695 1.07 23.21 -23.98
N PRO A 696 2.37 23.03 -24.28
CA PRO A 696 3.42 22.98 -23.27
C PRO A 696 3.60 24.27 -22.45
N ASP A 697 3.21 25.42 -23.01
CA ASP A 697 3.09 26.73 -22.34
C ASP A 697 2.21 27.66 -23.18
N ASP A 698 0.96 27.86 -22.75
CA ASP A 698 -0.07 28.60 -23.50
C ASP A 698 0.23 30.10 -23.70
N ASN A 699 1.29 30.63 -23.07
CA ASN A 699 1.74 32.01 -23.30
C ASN A 699 2.78 32.12 -24.43
N VAL A 700 3.37 31.00 -24.83
CA VAL A 700 4.53 30.95 -25.74
C VAL A 700 4.23 30.13 -26.99
N LEU A 701 3.47 29.05 -26.86
CA LEU A 701 3.12 28.14 -27.95
C LEU A 701 1.61 28.19 -28.23
N PRO A 702 1.19 27.91 -29.48
CA PRO A 702 -0.22 27.70 -29.78
C PRO A 702 -0.73 26.35 -29.25
N ASP A 703 -2.04 26.24 -29.02
CA ASP A 703 -2.71 24.98 -28.62
C ASP A 703 -2.57 23.89 -29.69
N ASP A 704 -2.58 24.29 -30.97
CA ASP A 704 -2.47 23.42 -32.14
C ASP A 704 -1.26 23.85 -33.00
N TYR A 705 -0.74 22.95 -33.84
CA TYR A 705 0.37 23.23 -34.78
C TYR A 705 1.70 23.61 -34.12
N PHE A 706 2.10 22.85 -33.11
CA PHE A 706 3.43 22.96 -32.50
C PHE A 706 4.21 21.65 -32.65
N SER A 707 5.54 21.75 -32.60
CA SER A 707 6.44 20.59 -32.63
C SER A 707 7.41 20.63 -31.47
N VAL A 708 7.91 19.47 -31.06
CA VAL A 708 8.94 19.36 -30.01
C VAL A 708 10.04 18.42 -30.46
N ARG A 709 11.28 18.77 -30.11
CA ARG A 709 12.46 17.94 -30.32
C ARG A 709 13.21 17.77 -29.01
N TRP A 710 13.29 16.54 -28.54
CA TRP A 710 14.14 16.16 -27.41
C TRP A 710 15.44 15.54 -27.90
N THR A 711 16.54 15.97 -27.31
CA THR A 711 17.89 15.47 -27.63
C THR A 711 18.70 15.21 -26.37
N GLY A 712 19.52 14.16 -26.39
CA GLY A 712 20.42 13.81 -25.30
C GLY A 712 21.05 12.44 -25.49
N ASN A 713 21.29 11.74 -24.39
CA ASN A 713 21.70 10.34 -24.37
C ASN A 713 20.75 9.52 -23.51
N VAL A 714 20.52 8.28 -23.92
CA VAL A 714 19.92 7.23 -23.09
C VAL A 714 21.01 6.27 -22.64
N GLN A 715 21.07 5.97 -21.36
CA GLN A 715 21.99 4.98 -20.81
C GLN A 715 21.27 3.65 -20.58
N ALA A 716 21.77 2.58 -21.20
CA ALA A 716 21.23 1.24 -20.97
C ALA A 716 21.69 0.70 -19.61
N VAL A 717 20.78 0.11 -18.82
CA VAL A 717 21.12 -0.48 -17.52
C VAL A 717 21.77 -1.86 -17.71
N PHE A 718 21.17 -2.67 -18.58
CA PHE A 718 21.59 -4.02 -18.94
C PHE A 718 22.05 -4.10 -20.39
N GLY A 719 22.88 -5.10 -20.71
CA GLY A 719 23.35 -5.39 -22.06
C GLY A 719 22.44 -6.41 -22.74
N GLU A 720 21.41 -5.95 -23.44
CA GLU A 720 20.36 -6.77 -24.04
C GLU A 720 19.55 -6.00 -25.08
N GLU A 721 18.55 -6.65 -25.68
CA GLU A 721 17.62 -5.98 -26.60
C GLU A 721 16.64 -5.09 -25.82
N TYR A 722 16.66 -3.80 -26.13
CA TYR A 722 15.67 -2.83 -25.67
C TYR A 722 14.65 -2.60 -26.75
N THR A 723 13.38 -2.54 -26.35
CA THR A 723 12.28 -2.03 -27.17
C THR A 723 11.89 -0.66 -26.64
N PHE A 724 11.96 0.34 -27.49
CA PHE A 724 11.49 1.70 -27.21
C PHE A 724 10.07 1.85 -27.75
N TYR A 725 9.21 2.52 -26.98
CA TYR A 725 7.82 2.79 -27.33
C TYR A 725 7.58 4.29 -27.26
N VAL A 726 6.90 4.83 -28.27
CA VAL A 726 6.40 6.20 -28.27
C VAL A 726 4.90 6.15 -28.48
N LYS A 727 4.13 6.60 -27.49
CA LYS A 727 2.70 6.89 -27.64
C LYS A 727 2.57 8.37 -27.96
N SER A 728 1.90 8.74 -29.03
CA SER A 728 1.67 10.14 -29.38
C SER A 728 0.32 10.38 -30.06
N ASP A 729 -0.21 11.57 -29.81
CA ASP A 729 -1.29 12.28 -30.53
C ASP A 729 -0.74 13.69 -30.74
N ASP A 730 -0.25 14.10 -31.91
CA ASP A 730 -0.21 13.43 -33.21
C ASP A 730 1.07 12.57 -33.46
N GLY A 731 1.98 13.03 -34.32
CA GLY A 731 3.03 12.21 -34.95
C GLY A 731 4.37 12.22 -34.22
N CYS A 732 5.19 11.19 -34.43
CA CYS A 732 6.49 11.08 -33.76
C CYS A 732 7.59 10.41 -34.61
N ARG A 733 8.85 10.70 -34.28
CA ARG A 733 10.03 10.00 -34.79
C ARG A 733 11.07 9.80 -33.69
N LEU A 734 11.65 8.61 -33.60
CA LEU A 734 12.65 8.27 -32.58
C LEU A 734 13.92 7.71 -33.20
N TRP A 735 15.06 8.29 -32.82
CA TRP A 735 16.40 7.77 -33.10
C TRP A 735 17.10 7.35 -31.82
N ILE A 736 17.81 6.22 -31.89
CA ILE A 736 18.80 5.80 -30.90
C ILE A 736 20.11 5.52 -31.63
N GLY A 737 21.18 6.21 -31.23
CA GLY A 737 22.38 6.37 -32.04
C GLY A 737 22.05 6.94 -33.42
N ASP A 738 22.61 6.32 -34.47
CA ASP A 738 22.33 6.67 -35.87
C ASP A 738 21.09 5.95 -36.44
N THR A 739 20.36 5.19 -35.64
CA THR A 739 19.25 4.34 -36.10
C THR A 739 17.90 5.00 -35.88
N LEU A 740 17.15 5.25 -36.96
CA LEU A 740 15.74 5.64 -36.92
C LEU A 740 14.88 4.41 -36.56
N LEU A 741 14.39 4.34 -35.32
CA LEU A 741 13.60 3.21 -34.82
C LEU A 741 12.11 3.37 -35.10
N ILE A 742 11.58 4.58 -34.97
CA ILE A 742 10.17 4.89 -35.17
C ILE A 742 10.10 6.04 -36.16
N ASP A 743 9.37 5.86 -37.25
CA ASP A 743 9.14 6.89 -38.27
C ASP A 743 7.64 7.01 -38.56
N GLN A 744 6.93 7.80 -37.74
CA GLN A 744 5.48 7.97 -37.78
C GLN A 744 5.13 9.46 -37.77
N TRP A 745 5.73 10.20 -38.73
CA TRP A 745 5.48 11.63 -38.91
C TRP A 745 4.20 11.89 -39.71
N VAL A 746 3.06 11.42 -39.18
CA VAL A 746 1.73 11.62 -39.74
C VAL A 746 0.73 11.98 -38.64
N PRO A 747 -0.31 12.80 -38.92
CA PRO A 747 -1.38 13.05 -37.96
C PRO A 747 -2.13 11.75 -37.66
N GLN A 748 -2.37 11.49 -36.38
CA GLN A 748 -2.97 10.25 -35.87
C GLN A 748 -3.56 10.49 -34.48
N PRO A 749 -4.65 9.80 -34.11
CA PRO A 749 -5.12 9.78 -32.72
C PRO A 749 -4.06 9.12 -31.81
N PRO A 750 -4.25 9.12 -30.47
CA PRO A 750 -3.30 8.55 -29.52
C PRO A 750 -2.89 7.11 -29.88
N THR A 751 -1.70 6.96 -30.45
CA THR A 751 -1.22 5.69 -31.02
C THR A 751 0.18 5.40 -30.54
N GLU A 752 0.43 4.16 -30.14
CA GLU A 752 1.74 3.70 -29.72
C GLU A 752 2.47 2.95 -30.83
N HIS A 753 3.71 3.35 -31.07
CA HIS A 753 4.65 2.70 -31.99
C HIS A 753 5.89 2.26 -31.24
N SER A 754 6.58 1.25 -31.76
CA SER A 754 7.76 0.70 -31.10
C SER A 754 8.85 0.25 -32.07
N GLY A 755 10.11 0.30 -31.63
CA GLY A 755 11.25 -0.27 -32.32
C GLY A 755 12.29 -0.81 -31.34
N SER A 756 13.06 -1.80 -31.76
CA SER A 756 14.00 -2.52 -30.87
C SER A 756 15.43 -2.51 -31.41
N LEU A 757 16.40 -2.52 -30.49
CA LEU A 757 17.82 -2.66 -30.78
C LEU A 757 18.58 -3.23 -29.57
N ILE A 758 19.75 -3.80 -29.81
CA ILE A 758 20.64 -4.28 -28.75
C ILE A 758 21.48 -3.10 -28.24
N LEU A 759 21.46 -2.89 -26.93
CA LEU A 759 22.31 -1.93 -26.22
C LEU A 759 23.23 -2.67 -25.26
N GLU A 760 24.38 -2.09 -24.95
CA GLU A 760 25.36 -2.63 -24.01
C GLU A 760 25.18 -2.02 -22.61
N ALA A 761 25.41 -2.80 -21.56
CA ALA A 761 25.20 -2.37 -20.18
C ALA A 761 26.08 -1.17 -19.81
N GLY A 762 25.49 -0.13 -19.22
CA GLY A 762 26.18 1.07 -18.76
C GLY A 762 26.59 2.04 -19.87
N GLU A 763 26.43 1.69 -21.15
CA GLU A 763 26.79 2.56 -22.28
C GLU A 763 25.71 3.62 -22.55
N ARG A 764 26.15 4.79 -23.01
CA ARG A 764 25.30 5.92 -23.39
C ARG A 764 25.12 5.96 -24.91
N TYR A 765 23.89 6.10 -25.35
CA TYR A 765 23.52 6.19 -26.75
C TYR A 765 22.81 7.51 -27.03
N PRO A 766 23.23 8.27 -28.06
CA PRO A 766 22.49 9.43 -28.53
C PRO A 766 21.00 9.11 -28.71
N ILE A 767 20.12 9.95 -28.17
CA ILE A 767 18.68 9.84 -28.36
C ILE A 767 18.15 11.13 -28.95
N ARG A 768 17.30 11.00 -29.98
CA ARG A 768 16.51 12.09 -30.51
C ARG A 768 15.06 11.65 -30.64
N LEU A 769 14.15 12.35 -30.00
CA LEU A 769 12.71 12.18 -30.17
C LEU A 769 12.14 13.47 -30.76
N GLU A 770 11.40 13.33 -31.83
CA GLU A 770 10.64 14.42 -32.45
C GLU A 770 9.16 14.11 -32.33
N TYR A 771 8.36 15.13 -32.03
CA TYR A 771 6.90 15.08 -31.89
C TYR A 771 6.29 16.28 -32.62
N MET A 772 5.10 16.07 -33.19
CA MET A 772 4.28 17.14 -33.75
C MET A 772 2.84 17.01 -33.25
N GLU A 773 2.22 18.16 -33.01
CA GLU A 773 0.80 18.33 -32.76
C GLU A 773 0.17 19.10 -33.91
N VAL A 774 -0.94 18.62 -34.47
CA VAL A 774 -1.63 19.27 -35.59
C VAL A 774 -2.93 19.90 -35.15
N ALA A 775 -3.82 19.14 -34.50
CA ALA A 775 -5.07 19.66 -33.95
C ALA A 775 -5.71 18.70 -32.96
N GLY A 776 -6.21 19.24 -31.84
CA GLY A 776 -7.01 18.49 -30.87
C GLY A 776 -6.23 18.15 -29.60
N GLY A 777 -6.27 16.89 -29.19
CA GLY A 777 -5.65 16.47 -27.95
C GLY A 777 -4.16 16.19 -28.13
N ALA A 778 -3.30 16.87 -27.40
CA ALA A 778 -1.86 16.69 -27.47
C ALA A 778 -1.35 15.77 -26.35
N GLU A 779 -0.73 14.65 -26.72
CA GLU A 779 0.02 13.78 -25.79
C GLU A 779 1.27 13.15 -26.41
N VAL A 780 2.30 12.92 -25.58
CA VAL A 780 3.46 12.12 -25.96
C VAL A 780 4.10 11.44 -24.74
N THR A 781 4.45 10.16 -24.88
CA THR A 781 5.16 9.40 -23.85
C THR A 781 6.26 8.53 -24.45
N LEU A 782 7.47 8.59 -23.90
CA LEU A 782 8.60 7.70 -24.24
C LEU A 782 8.78 6.63 -23.16
N ARG A 783 8.67 5.36 -23.57
CA ARG A 783 8.88 4.20 -22.71
C ARG A 783 9.95 3.29 -23.29
N TRP A 784 10.52 2.44 -22.44
CA TRP A 784 11.37 1.33 -22.88
C TRP A 784 11.00 0.04 -22.14
N SER A 785 11.41 -1.10 -22.69
CA SER A 785 11.41 -2.40 -22.00
C SER A 785 12.60 -3.22 -22.48
N SER A 786 13.02 -4.19 -21.69
CA SER A 786 14.01 -5.20 -22.06
C SER A 786 13.67 -6.52 -21.37
N ALA A 787 14.51 -7.55 -21.49
CA ALA A 787 14.25 -8.82 -20.82
C ALA A 787 14.20 -8.69 -19.29
N ARG A 788 14.94 -7.73 -18.71
CA ARG A 788 15.02 -7.47 -17.26
C ARG A 788 14.39 -6.15 -16.84
N THR A 789 13.90 -5.37 -17.80
CA THR A 789 13.26 -4.07 -17.57
C THR A 789 11.81 -4.16 -18.01
N PRO A 790 10.83 -4.13 -17.10
CA PRO A 790 9.42 -4.05 -17.49
C PRO A 790 9.19 -2.75 -18.27
N LYS A 791 8.16 -2.75 -19.11
CA LYS A 791 7.81 -1.58 -19.91
C LYS A 791 7.45 -0.41 -18.99
N GLN A 792 8.26 0.65 -19.05
CA GLN A 792 8.13 1.81 -18.17
C GLN A 792 8.58 3.08 -18.88
N VAL A 793 8.19 4.25 -18.36
CA VAL A 793 8.77 5.53 -18.78
C VAL A 793 10.27 5.50 -18.51
N ILE A 794 11.08 5.97 -19.46
CA ILE A 794 12.52 5.96 -19.26
C ILE A 794 12.87 6.87 -18.08
N PRO A 795 13.52 6.36 -17.01
CA PRO A 795 13.80 7.17 -15.83
C PRO A 795 14.73 8.34 -16.15
N SER A 796 14.52 9.48 -15.49
CA SER A 796 15.33 10.69 -15.69
C SER A 796 16.83 10.45 -15.56
N ARG A 797 17.23 9.60 -14.62
CA ARG A 797 18.64 9.28 -14.39
C ARG A 797 19.28 8.46 -15.52
N GLN A 798 18.48 7.86 -16.40
CA GLN A 798 18.94 7.19 -17.61
C GLN A 798 18.90 8.11 -18.83
N LEU A 799 18.46 9.36 -18.67
CA LEU A 799 18.41 10.38 -19.70
C LEU A 799 19.37 11.52 -19.32
N ASP A 800 20.47 11.63 -20.06
CA ASP A 800 21.42 12.72 -19.90
C ASP A 800 21.17 13.74 -21.02
N PRO A 801 21.05 15.05 -20.75
CA PRO A 801 21.10 16.03 -21.82
C PRO A 801 22.50 15.97 -22.46
N TYR A 802 22.62 16.31 -23.74
CA TYR A 802 23.94 16.29 -24.40
C TYR A 802 24.97 17.08 -23.57
N ALA A 803 25.99 16.37 -23.07
CA ALA A 803 27.05 16.94 -22.24
C ALA A 803 27.99 17.89 -23.03
N ASP A 804 27.87 17.91 -24.36
CA ASP A 804 28.81 18.58 -25.26
C ASP A 804 28.35 19.97 -25.73
N ARG A 805 27.27 20.54 -25.17
CA ARG A 805 26.88 21.92 -25.49
C ARG A 805 27.66 22.91 -24.64
N ALA A 806 28.24 23.92 -25.29
CA ALA A 806 29.09 24.91 -24.65
C ALA A 806 28.34 25.70 -23.56
N SER A 807 29.03 26.20 -22.54
CA SER A 807 28.48 27.14 -21.58
C SER A 807 29.28 28.45 -21.56
N VAL A 808 28.63 29.53 -21.12
CA VAL A 808 29.24 30.84 -20.89
C VAL A 808 28.85 31.30 -19.50
N SER A 809 29.83 31.40 -18.60
CA SER A 809 29.61 31.88 -17.22
C SER A 809 30.66 32.90 -16.78
N GLY A 810 30.41 33.60 -15.68
CA GLY A 810 31.38 34.50 -15.07
C GLY A 810 30.86 35.21 -13.82
N THR A 811 31.69 36.08 -13.24
CA THR A 811 31.34 36.85 -12.04
C THR A 811 31.49 38.35 -12.29
N VAL A 812 30.58 39.15 -11.73
CA VAL A 812 30.60 40.63 -11.75
C VAL A 812 30.89 41.15 -10.33
N TRP A 813 31.84 42.06 -10.17
CA TRP A 813 32.19 42.67 -8.87
C TRP A 813 32.61 44.15 -9.02
N LEU A 814 32.79 44.83 -7.89
CA LEU A 814 33.33 46.17 -7.77
C LEU A 814 34.83 46.12 -7.43
N ASP A 815 35.69 46.55 -8.35
CA ASP A 815 37.12 46.71 -8.10
C ASP A 815 37.36 48.08 -7.45
N GLU A 816 37.55 48.07 -6.14
CA GLU A 816 37.71 49.32 -5.38
C GLU A 816 39.13 49.88 -5.47
N ASN A 817 40.07 49.06 -5.96
CA ASN A 817 41.50 49.34 -5.89
C ASN A 817 42.15 49.57 -7.27
N GLY A 818 41.39 49.34 -8.33
CA GLY A 818 41.68 49.66 -9.73
C GLY A 818 42.77 48.78 -10.35
N ASN A 819 42.98 47.58 -9.79
CA ASN A 819 44.03 46.64 -10.18
C ASN A 819 43.58 45.59 -11.19
N ASP A 820 42.32 45.61 -11.60
CA ASP A 820 41.72 44.70 -12.57
C ASP A 820 41.70 43.22 -12.11
N LEU A 821 41.78 42.96 -10.80
CA LEU A 821 41.65 41.65 -10.16
C LEU A 821 40.35 41.56 -9.36
N PHE A 822 39.87 40.33 -9.11
CA PHE A 822 38.81 40.11 -8.12
C PHE A 822 39.44 39.63 -6.82
N ASP A 823 39.69 40.56 -5.91
CA ASP A 823 40.30 40.28 -4.60
C ASP A 823 39.22 39.80 -3.59
N PRO A 824 39.55 38.93 -2.61
CA PRO A 824 38.58 38.47 -1.61
C PRO A 824 37.94 39.57 -0.74
N THR A 825 38.47 40.78 -0.80
CA THR A 825 37.97 41.96 -0.10
C THR A 825 37.03 42.82 -0.95
N GLU A 826 36.91 42.52 -2.24
CA GLU A 826 36.09 43.27 -3.18
C GLU A 826 34.66 42.73 -3.23
N THR A 827 33.71 43.62 -3.54
CA THR A 827 32.29 43.33 -3.37
C THR A 827 31.71 42.75 -4.67
N PRO A 828 31.22 41.49 -4.68
CA PRO A 828 30.46 40.97 -5.81
C PRO A 828 29.17 41.77 -6.01
N LEU A 829 28.72 41.86 -7.26
CA LEU A 829 27.52 42.61 -7.62
C LEU A 829 26.40 41.65 -8.00
N GLU A 830 25.48 41.45 -7.08
CA GLU A 830 24.18 40.82 -7.30
C GLU A 830 23.26 41.71 -8.13
N ASN A 831 22.29 41.10 -8.82
CA ASN A 831 21.23 41.78 -9.57
C ASN A 831 21.71 42.53 -10.82
N VAL A 832 22.86 42.17 -11.37
CA VAL A 832 23.33 42.65 -12.67
C VAL A 832 22.70 41.79 -13.76
N THR A 833 21.85 42.40 -14.59
CA THR A 833 21.24 41.73 -15.74
C THR A 833 22.27 41.54 -16.85
N VAL A 834 22.49 40.29 -17.22
CA VAL A 834 23.37 39.82 -18.29
C VAL A 834 22.50 39.25 -19.41
N LEU A 835 22.77 39.63 -20.64
CA LEU A 835 22.09 39.17 -21.85
C LEU A 835 23.10 38.42 -22.70
N LEU A 836 22.75 37.25 -23.18
CA LEU A 836 23.48 36.52 -24.20
C LEU A 836 22.85 36.76 -25.56
N TYR A 837 23.65 37.06 -26.57
CA TYR A 837 23.20 37.18 -27.96
C TYR A 837 23.97 36.22 -28.86
N GLU A 838 23.31 35.71 -29.89
CA GLU A 838 23.97 34.99 -30.98
C GLU A 838 24.59 36.01 -31.94
N ALA A 839 25.88 35.86 -32.21
CA ALA A 839 26.71 36.88 -32.83
C ALA A 839 26.50 37.03 -34.34
N THR A 840 25.90 36.04 -35.01
CA THR A 840 25.68 36.06 -36.47
C THR A 840 24.39 36.79 -36.83
N SER A 841 23.31 36.47 -36.12
CA SER A 841 21.96 37.00 -36.27
C SER A 841 21.70 38.22 -35.40
N ASN A 842 22.53 38.46 -34.39
CA ASN A 842 22.37 39.55 -33.42
C ASN A 842 21.03 39.44 -32.65
N SER A 843 20.54 38.22 -32.48
CA SER A 843 19.33 37.89 -31.71
C SER A 843 19.66 37.67 -30.24
N LEU A 844 18.77 38.09 -29.35
CA LEU A 844 18.88 37.84 -27.92
C LEU A 844 18.56 36.35 -27.68
N MET A 845 19.50 35.63 -27.07
CA MET A 845 19.39 34.20 -26.76
C MET A 845 18.82 33.99 -25.36
N GLU A 846 19.44 34.60 -24.35
CA GLU A 846 19.09 34.33 -22.96
C GLU A 846 19.38 35.54 -22.08
N VAL A 847 18.69 35.64 -20.95
CA VAL A 847 18.87 36.69 -19.94
C VAL A 847 19.13 36.03 -18.59
N SER A 848 20.29 36.32 -18.01
CA SER A 848 20.66 35.91 -16.65
C SER A 848 20.77 37.13 -15.75
N THR A 849 20.67 36.93 -14.43
CA THR A 849 20.90 37.98 -13.44
C THR A 849 21.87 37.43 -12.41
N THR A 850 22.91 38.20 -12.09
CA THR A 850 23.94 37.74 -11.17
C THR A 850 23.38 37.46 -9.77
N ASP A 851 23.85 36.39 -9.14
CA ASP A 851 23.48 36.00 -7.79
C ASP A 851 24.22 36.81 -6.71
N VAL A 852 24.02 36.46 -5.43
CA VAL A 852 24.67 37.11 -4.27
C VAL A 852 26.20 37.07 -4.31
N ALA A 853 26.78 36.13 -5.06
CA ALA A 853 28.21 36.00 -5.29
C ALA A 853 28.67 36.70 -6.58
N GLY A 854 27.76 37.42 -7.26
CA GLY A 854 27.99 38.10 -8.52
C GLY A 854 28.04 37.16 -9.72
N TYR A 855 27.71 35.88 -9.56
CA TYR A 855 27.88 34.84 -10.57
C TYR A 855 26.70 34.79 -11.54
N TYR A 856 26.99 34.60 -12.83
CA TYR A 856 26.03 34.30 -13.89
C TYR A 856 26.53 33.12 -14.72
N ALA A 857 25.60 32.35 -15.28
CA ALA A 857 25.87 31.27 -16.24
C ALA A 857 24.79 31.22 -17.32
N PHE A 858 25.20 30.74 -18.49
CA PHE A 858 24.39 30.37 -19.63
C PHE A 858 24.88 29.00 -20.08
N ASP A 859 24.14 27.95 -19.73
CA ASP A 859 24.53 26.57 -19.99
C ASP A 859 23.83 26.03 -21.25
N PHE A 860 24.33 24.93 -21.80
CA PHE A 860 23.71 24.21 -22.92
C PHE A 860 23.55 25.02 -24.23
N LEU A 861 24.51 25.90 -24.52
CA LEU A 861 24.52 26.73 -25.73
C LEU A 861 24.72 25.88 -26.98
N PRO A 862 23.89 26.08 -28.03
CA PRO A 862 24.12 25.49 -29.35
C PRO A 862 25.51 25.83 -29.91
N ASP A 863 25.96 25.09 -30.92
CA ASP A 863 27.11 25.50 -31.71
C ASP A 863 26.86 26.88 -32.33
N GLY A 864 27.66 27.87 -31.97
CA GLY A 864 27.43 29.24 -32.39
C GLY A 864 28.46 30.20 -31.84
N SER A 865 28.57 31.37 -32.48
CA SER A 865 29.35 32.48 -31.92
C SER A 865 28.41 33.33 -31.07
N TYR A 866 28.89 33.81 -29.92
CA TYR A 866 28.05 34.54 -28.96
C TYR A 866 28.70 35.85 -28.52
N TYR A 867 27.88 36.78 -28.04
CA TYR A 867 28.35 37.94 -27.30
C TYR A 867 27.44 38.26 -26.11
N LEU A 868 28.02 38.79 -25.04
CA LEU A 868 27.28 39.22 -23.86
C LEU A 868 26.97 40.72 -23.89
N PHE A 869 25.87 41.11 -23.26
CA PHE A 869 25.45 42.49 -23.04
C PHE A 869 24.95 42.65 -21.62
N PHE A 870 25.31 43.72 -20.92
CA PHE A 870 24.92 43.90 -19.52
C PHE A 870 24.08 45.18 -19.39
N LEU A 871 22.94 45.11 -18.70
CA LEU A 871 21.91 46.16 -18.73
C LEU A 871 21.74 46.95 -17.43
N SER A 872 22.10 46.40 -16.27
CA SER A 872 21.73 46.98 -14.97
C SER A 872 22.98 47.35 -14.17
N PHE A 873 23.28 48.66 -14.07
CA PHE A 873 24.40 49.18 -13.28
C PHE A 873 23.98 50.30 -12.32
N PRO A 874 24.57 50.37 -11.12
CA PRO A 874 24.50 51.57 -10.27
C PRO A 874 25.08 52.80 -11.00
N THR A 875 24.37 53.93 -10.94
CA THR A 875 24.79 55.19 -11.59
C THR A 875 26.17 55.65 -11.12
N GLY A 876 27.14 55.80 -12.03
CA GLY A 876 28.48 56.32 -11.74
C GLY A 876 29.65 55.34 -11.92
N LEU A 877 29.40 54.13 -12.44
CA LEU A 877 30.38 53.08 -12.69
C LEU A 877 30.53 52.77 -14.21
N GLU A 878 31.72 52.38 -14.68
CA GLU A 878 32.07 52.00 -16.06
C GLU A 878 32.58 50.55 -16.17
N LEU A 879 32.08 49.76 -17.13
CA LEU A 879 32.48 48.36 -17.39
C LEU A 879 33.80 48.21 -18.17
N TYR A 880 34.64 47.26 -17.73
CA TYR A 880 35.88 46.82 -18.37
C TYR A 880 36.09 45.30 -18.19
N PRO A 881 36.80 44.60 -19.09
CA PRO A 881 37.31 43.26 -18.77
C PRO A 881 38.57 43.36 -17.90
N GLY A 882 38.64 42.60 -16.80
CA GLY A 882 39.81 42.58 -15.91
C GLY A 882 40.93 41.68 -16.45
N PHE A 883 42.20 42.02 -16.19
CA PHE A 883 43.37 41.18 -16.48
C PHE A 883 44.34 41.23 -15.30
N GLY A 884 44.75 40.09 -14.73
CA GLY A 884 45.84 40.13 -13.75
C GLY A 884 46.53 38.81 -13.39
N LEU A 885 47.79 38.96 -12.94
CA LEU A 885 48.84 37.95 -12.69
C LEU A 885 48.92 37.53 -11.21
N LEU A 886 49.34 36.29 -10.92
CA LEU A 886 49.67 35.85 -9.55
C LEU A 886 50.97 36.51 -9.01
N PRO A 887 51.16 36.62 -7.67
CA PRO A 887 52.31 37.29 -7.02
C PRO A 887 53.71 36.72 -7.33
N ASN A 888 53.80 35.62 -8.07
CA ASN A 888 55.05 34.97 -8.47
C ASN A 888 55.50 35.29 -9.91
N GLY A 889 54.77 36.16 -10.63
CA GLY A 889 55.12 36.59 -11.99
C GLY A 889 54.76 35.59 -13.10
N GLN A 890 53.80 34.68 -12.86
CA GLN A 890 53.23 33.79 -13.89
C GLN A 890 51.88 34.31 -14.43
N THR A 891 51.66 34.11 -15.73
CA THR A 891 50.44 34.46 -16.52
C THR A 891 49.36 33.39 -16.40
N PRO A 892 48.09 33.71 -16.02
CA PRO A 892 46.99 32.77 -16.12
C PRO A 892 46.47 32.68 -17.56
N GLY A 893 46.14 31.48 -18.01
CA GLY A 893 45.53 31.21 -19.31
C GLY A 893 44.21 30.46 -19.15
N PHE A 894 43.32 30.62 -20.13
CA PHE A 894 42.06 29.88 -20.26
C PHE A 894 42.31 28.36 -20.34
N GLN A 895 41.47 27.57 -19.68
CA GLN A 895 41.36 26.12 -19.90
C GLN A 895 39.89 25.73 -20.08
N LEU A 896 39.57 25.12 -21.22
CA LEU A 896 38.45 24.20 -21.40
C LEU A 896 39.09 22.85 -21.73
N ILE A 897 38.77 21.83 -20.95
CA ILE A 897 39.27 20.46 -21.13
C ILE A 897 38.10 19.67 -21.71
N ASP A 898 38.22 19.17 -22.95
CA ASP A 898 37.45 17.99 -23.36
C ASP A 898 38.15 16.72 -22.86
N GLU A 899 37.48 15.56 -22.87
CA GLU A 899 38.02 14.30 -22.35
C GLU A 899 39.30 13.80 -23.10
N GLU A 900 39.76 14.49 -24.15
CA GLU A 900 40.87 14.12 -25.03
C GLU A 900 41.99 15.18 -25.13
N ASP A 901 42.00 16.20 -24.27
CA ASP A 901 43.14 17.12 -24.06
C ASP A 901 43.50 18.02 -25.28
N ARG A 902 42.52 18.47 -26.08
CA ARG A 902 42.74 19.33 -27.27
C ARG A 902 42.45 20.83 -27.05
N LEU A 903 43.28 21.72 -27.64
CA LEU A 903 43.30 23.19 -27.41
C LEU A 903 42.47 24.00 -28.44
N ILE A 904 41.68 24.99 -27.99
CA ILE A 904 40.93 25.98 -28.82
C ILE A 904 41.35 27.42 -28.45
N ASP A 905 41.45 28.33 -29.46
CA ASP A 905 42.03 29.69 -29.36
C ASP A 905 40.99 30.81 -29.65
N VAL A 906 41.01 31.95 -28.93
CA VAL A 906 40.03 33.06 -29.03
C VAL A 906 40.71 34.42 -29.31
N ALA A 907 40.11 35.26 -30.17
CA ALA A 907 40.66 36.57 -30.58
C ALA A 907 39.79 37.78 -30.19
N PHE A 908 40.44 38.91 -29.85
CA PHE A 908 39.81 40.22 -29.57
C PHE A 908 39.96 41.21 -30.75
N LEU A 909 38.94 42.04 -31.01
CA LEU A 909 39.04 43.20 -31.93
C LEU A 909 38.84 44.53 -31.20
N SER A 910 39.74 45.49 -31.44
CA SER A 910 39.64 46.87 -31.01
C SER A 910 39.37 47.80 -32.20
N SER A 911 38.12 48.24 -32.39
CA SER A 911 37.78 49.64 -32.72
C SER A 911 36.28 49.79 -33.08
N PRO A 912 35.66 50.93 -32.72
CA PRO A 912 34.26 51.19 -32.99
C PRO A 912 34.09 51.89 -34.35
N SER A 913 33.57 51.21 -35.37
CA SER A 913 32.90 51.90 -36.49
C SER A 913 32.08 50.94 -37.36
N ALA A 914 30.81 50.77 -36.98
CA ALA A 914 29.61 50.42 -37.78
C ALA A 914 28.69 49.62 -36.84
N LEU A 915 27.64 50.19 -36.25
CA LEU A 915 26.38 50.53 -36.92
C LEU A 915 25.61 51.58 -36.09
N GLY A 916 24.71 52.28 -36.77
CA GLY A 916 24.11 53.55 -36.33
C GLY A 916 23.16 53.51 -35.12
N SER A 917 23.22 54.60 -34.37
CA SER A 917 22.25 55.15 -33.41
C SER A 917 21.58 54.20 -32.41
N LEU A 918 22.31 53.87 -31.35
CA LEU A 918 21.76 53.82 -30.01
C LEU A 918 22.61 54.70 -29.10
N SER A 919 21.97 55.63 -28.40
CA SER A 919 22.59 56.55 -27.46
C SER A 919 23.00 55.86 -26.17
N SER A 920 24.19 56.21 -25.68
CA SER A 920 24.77 55.99 -24.34
C SER A 920 25.01 54.54 -23.88
N VAL A 921 26.30 54.19 -23.88
CA VAL A 921 27.01 53.15 -23.10
C VAL A 921 26.68 51.69 -23.42
N ALA A 922 27.12 51.23 -24.60
CA ALA A 922 27.16 49.81 -24.96
C ALA A 922 28.60 49.43 -25.39
N ARG A 923 29.14 48.30 -24.90
CA ARG A 923 30.38 47.68 -25.39
C ARG A 923 30.12 46.18 -25.68
N GLN A 924 30.60 45.68 -26.82
CA GLN A 924 30.38 44.31 -27.31
C GLN A 924 31.63 43.44 -27.07
N PHE A 925 31.44 42.17 -26.69
CA PHE A 925 32.52 41.15 -26.56
C PHE A 925 32.18 39.93 -27.40
N ARG A 926 32.91 39.64 -28.49
CA ARG A 926 32.64 38.46 -29.33
C ARG A 926 33.46 37.25 -28.86
N LEU A 927 32.80 36.13 -28.66
CA LEU A 927 33.40 34.81 -28.45
C LEU A 927 33.20 33.96 -29.72
N PHE A 928 34.24 33.25 -30.16
CA PHE A 928 34.16 32.30 -31.29
C PHE A 928 34.51 30.89 -30.80
N PRO A 929 33.60 29.91 -30.90
CA PRO A 929 33.94 28.51 -31.11
C PRO A 929 33.77 28.15 -32.61
N ASN A 930 34.65 27.29 -33.14
CA ASN A 930 34.67 26.90 -34.56
C ASN A 930 33.98 25.54 -34.78
N PRO A 931 33.20 25.37 -35.88
CA PRO A 931 32.51 24.13 -36.20
C PRO A 931 33.47 23.09 -36.78
N ALA A 932 33.33 21.84 -36.36
CA ALA A 932 33.86 20.60 -36.96
C ALA A 932 35.36 20.56 -37.39
N ALA A 933 36.15 19.83 -36.60
CA ALA A 933 37.36 19.03 -36.91
C ALA A 933 38.79 19.67 -37.02
N ASP A 934 39.69 19.08 -36.21
CA ASP A 934 41.11 18.70 -36.36
C ASP A 934 42.20 19.70 -36.83
N GLU A 935 43.03 20.11 -35.85
CA GLU A 935 44.37 20.77 -35.89
C GLU A 935 44.51 22.32 -36.01
N VAL A 936 45.50 22.84 -35.24
CA VAL A 936 45.65 24.20 -34.67
C VAL A 936 46.96 24.91 -35.14
N THR A 937 47.12 26.24 -34.92
CA THR A 937 48.23 26.96 -34.18
C THR A 937 48.96 28.16 -34.84
N LEU A 938 49.25 29.23 -34.04
CA LEU A 938 50.63 29.69 -33.64
C LEU A 938 50.66 30.77 -32.50
N GLN A 939 50.94 30.38 -31.24
CA GLN A 939 52.13 30.59 -30.32
C GLN A 939 52.56 32.05 -29.91
N TRP A 940 52.87 32.43 -28.65
CA TRP A 940 53.79 31.95 -27.56
C TRP A 940 53.35 32.58 -26.18
N ALA A 941 53.63 32.11 -24.95
CA ALA A 941 54.21 30.90 -24.36
C ALA A 941 54.00 30.84 -22.80
N ALA A 942 53.65 29.65 -22.31
CA ALA A 942 53.94 29.01 -21.01
C ALA A 942 53.13 29.29 -19.70
N VAL A 943 52.16 28.37 -19.43
CA VAL A 943 51.81 27.60 -18.18
C VAL A 943 51.55 28.40 -16.87
N GLN A 944 50.40 28.37 -16.15
CA GLN A 944 49.30 27.39 -15.91
C GLN A 944 48.06 28.08 -15.24
N GLY A 945 46.82 27.75 -15.65
CA GLY A 945 45.54 27.78 -14.89
C GLY A 945 44.84 29.12 -14.53
N GLY A 946 43.56 29.32 -14.92
CA GLY A 946 42.64 30.32 -14.32
C GLY A 946 41.39 30.71 -15.14
N GLU A 947 40.32 31.18 -14.45
CA GLU A 947 39.01 31.69 -14.93
C GLU A 947 39.03 33.19 -15.38
N VAL A 948 37.95 33.68 -16.00
CA VAL A 948 37.79 35.09 -16.47
C VAL A 948 36.90 35.93 -15.55
N HIS A 949 37.26 37.20 -15.41
CA HIS A 949 36.71 38.19 -14.48
C HIS A 949 36.38 39.52 -15.23
N LEU A 950 35.18 40.12 -15.04
CA LEU A 950 34.75 41.45 -15.54
C LEU A 950 34.68 42.58 -14.46
N LEU A 951 35.34 43.70 -14.74
CA LEU A 951 35.62 44.88 -13.91
C LEU A 951 34.61 46.04 -14.07
N LEU A 952 34.36 46.82 -13.00
CA LEU A 952 33.71 48.14 -13.06
C LEU A 952 34.51 49.22 -12.30
N ARG A 953 34.78 50.37 -12.93
CA ARG A 953 35.50 51.54 -12.35
C ARG A 953 34.58 52.72 -12.04
N ASP A 954 34.86 53.49 -11.00
CA ASP A 954 34.13 54.74 -10.71
C ASP A 954 34.51 55.91 -11.65
N ALA A 955 33.74 57.01 -11.62
CA ALA A 955 34.01 58.21 -12.43
C ALA A 955 35.37 58.90 -12.14
N ALA A 956 36.11 58.47 -11.11
CA ALA A 956 37.47 58.90 -10.80
C ALA A 956 38.53 57.90 -11.30
N GLY A 957 38.13 56.80 -11.94
CA GLY A 957 38.99 55.79 -12.54
C GLY A 957 39.59 54.78 -11.55
N ARG A 958 39.01 54.67 -10.35
CA ARG A 958 39.35 53.61 -9.39
C ARG A 958 38.47 52.41 -9.65
#